data_AF-A0AAQ3Y5I3-F1
#
_entry.id   AF-A0AAQ3Y5I3-F1
#
_cell.length_a   1.000
_cell.length_b   1.000
_cell.length_c   1.000
_cell.angle_alpha   90.00
_cell.angle_beta   90.00
_cell.angle_gamma   90.00
#
_symmetry.space_group_name_H-M   'P 1'
#
loop_
_entity.id
_entity.type
_entity.pdbx_description
1 polymer ?
#
loop_
_entity_poly.entity_id
_entity_poly.type
_entity_poly.pdbx_seq_one_letter_code
_entity_poly.pdbx_strand_id
1 'polypeptide(L)'
;MKKNMFRLLILFFCLLYNVSSMDKVFAETTVPPDSYPLGVSTKTNLTAGGTLYFNTDQLQDKQLVGQFLAKNITSNGSSGLSDGGFQNYQHSLRQWDLEQIDPGVVSETITGSDVIRWYANATSFKYVDGQDLHYYIGSLPTEKEMNDALQYYPALRENFSKRIYKDSLDSFPSFTDNGISNFSQVTGNIQSVSDYYAALTDTEQSTVYNSAVQTAEINTEKKVVNPNDWGGQSSIQINIALKKGATEQAVVIVDVDGQIDHFKTAQDISINYTNYDPDTMLPPYLFINYKHFPSFNFSGSTFFHATAYPSLPGDEEYSFEGNKGVFFERKYADKAMPLIKSDSHTISEELKEKTYKTATHLVHNFNDEDQEIQFRSNASLFIGTVLAPRTSVTLDDTQGRVLGSVISGYDIHTNMSIDTEESTAMFDYDDFPGLGDIAGGEELEAPVKTGDHFTYTGNDKRHLYTIAQKIPAYSSRFPIQSVKITDALSNLLDISSEDITINDETGNNAIDYFSLSKDAENELQVEAKPESLADEAFYGKTYTIELNGTLNPTQEDISDLSVNQLLIPNTAITTVNDEVKLSNEAQLEADFVQGEPVVVTYLNEDGQEIAPSEILNGKISQPYQTEAKEIPGYTLTAAPPNATGTFSSEGQTVVYNYQGHLSFSTVPTKISFGTHALSSKDEEYKIESKDQDIIVKDTRTLGSNWQLRATLTKPLTGNKTQHTLSDALFYVKDGKTVPIHTNTSAIIESAVTTTHEDYNISHDWETSNDGLKVSVKSGDALADQYSGEISWELYDVVAND
;
A
#
# COMPACT_ATOMS: atom_id res chain seq x y z
N MET A 1 81.61 -27.08 -13.05
CA MET A 1 81.32 -25.61 -13.02
C MET A 1 81.78 -25.02 -14.35
N LYS A 2 81.02 -24.38 -15.24
CA LYS A 2 79.66 -23.80 -15.25
C LYS A 2 79.19 -23.89 -16.72
N LYS A 3 78.28 -24.80 -17.05
CA LYS A 3 77.42 -24.73 -18.28
C LYS A 3 76.35 -25.83 -18.31
N ASN A 4 76.46 -26.84 -17.45
CA ASN A 4 75.38 -27.80 -17.13
C ASN A 4 74.28 -27.23 -16.21
N MET A 5 74.22 -25.91 -15.99
CA MET A 5 73.18 -25.24 -15.19
C MET A 5 72.16 -24.49 -16.05
N PHE A 6 72.34 -24.47 -17.39
CA PHE A 6 71.43 -23.80 -18.33
C PHE A 6 70.62 -24.79 -19.18
N ARG A 7 70.69 -26.09 -18.85
CA ARG A 7 69.92 -27.19 -19.45
C ARG A 7 68.57 -27.47 -18.77
N LEU A 8 68.13 -26.68 -17.78
CA LEU A 8 66.90 -27.00 -17.03
C LEU A 8 65.80 -25.92 -17.10
N LEU A 9 66.13 -24.69 -17.52
CA LEU A 9 65.18 -23.57 -17.48
C LEU A 9 64.35 -23.40 -18.77
N ILE A 10 64.86 -23.87 -19.92
CA ILE A 10 64.18 -23.71 -21.23
C ILE A 10 63.31 -24.93 -21.58
N LEU A 11 63.57 -26.11 -21.00
CA LEU A 11 62.66 -27.25 -21.11
C LEU A 11 61.45 -27.18 -20.15
N PHE A 12 61.47 -26.24 -19.19
CA PHE A 12 60.38 -26.04 -18.23
C PHE A 12 59.37 -24.96 -18.66
N PHE A 13 59.61 -24.26 -19.78
CA PHE A 13 58.78 -23.11 -20.21
C PHE A 13 57.97 -23.32 -21.51
N CYS A 14 58.14 -24.43 -22.24
CA CYS A 14 57.27 -24.77 -23.37
C CYS A 14 56.65 -26.18 -23.28
N LEU A 15 56.72 -26.80 -22.09
CA LEU A 15 55.84 -27.90 -21.66
C LEU A 15 54.53 -27.37 -21.03
N LEU A 16 54.29 -26.06 -21.18
CA LEU A 16 53.13 -25.29 -20.77
C LEU A 16 52.64 -24.43 -21.96
N TYR A 17 52.28 -25.09 -23.06
CA TYR A 17 51.28 -24.57 -24.00
C TYR A 17 50.41 -25.77 -24.39
N ASN A 18 49.32 -25.86 -23.66
CA ASN A 18 48.16 -26.74 -23.75
C ASN A 18 48.00 -27.39 -25.13
N VAL A 19 48.00 -28.72 -25.24
CA VAL A 19 46.76 -29.52 -25.18
C VAL A 19 45.63 -28.72 -25.83
N SER A 20 45.44 -28.93 -27.13
CA SER A 20 44.19 -28.59 -27.80
C SER A 20 43.06 -29.38 -27.11
N SER A 21 42.47 -28.78 -26.08
CA SER A 21 41.14 -29.17 -25.61
C SER A 21 40.21 -28.97 -26.79
N MET A 22 39.62 -30.04 -27.28
CA MET A 22 38.38 -29.94 -28.05
C MET A 22 37.38 -29.27 -27.12
N ASP A 23 37.13 -27.99 -27.34
CA ASP A 23 36.17 -27.22 -26.57
C ASP A 23 34.81 -27.90 -26.68
N LYS A 24 34.25 -28.20 -25.50
CA LYS A 24 32.90 -28.70 -25.31
C LYS A 24 31.97 -27.72 -26.03
N VAL A 25 31.04 -28.25 -26.85
CA VAL A 25 30.08 -27.43 -27.62
C VAL A 25 29.02 -26.91 -26.65
N PHE A 26 29.42 -25.98 -25.78
CA PHE A 26 28.53 -25.07 -25.10
C PHE A 26 28.33 -23.89 -26.04
N ALA A 27 27.10 -23.64 -26.47
CA ALA A 27 26.78 -22.27 -26.83
C ALA A 27 26.68 -21.50 -25.50
N GLU A 28 27.62 -20.58 -25.24
CA GLU A 28 27.69 -19.83 -23.97
C GLU A 28 26.38 -19.07 -23.67
N THR A 29 25.57 -18.80 -24.69
CA THR A 29 24.20 -18.30 -24.58
C THR A 29 23.41 -18.69 -25.83
N THR A 30 22.49 -19.65 -25.75
CA THR A 30 21.43 -19.86 -26.77
C THR A 30 20.17 -19.15 -26.31
N VAL A 31 20.28 -17.87 -25.95
CA VAL A 31 19.08 -17.04 -25.82
C VAL A 31 18.58 -16.80 -27.26
N PRO A 32 17.27 -16.92 -27.54
CA PRO A 32 16.71 -16.46 -28.80
C PRO A 32 17.26 -15.04 -29.09
N PRO A 33 17.69 -14.72 -30.33
CA PRO A 33 18.27 -13.40 -30.60
C PRO A 33 17.30 -12.28 -30.17
N ASP A 34 17.81 -11.24 -29.50
CA ASP A 34 17.00 -10.09 -29.01
C ASP A 34 16.21 -9.39 -30.14
N SER A 35 16.60 -9.62 -31.40
CA SER A 35 15.96 -9.14 -32.63
C SER A 35 15.15 -10.26 -33.28
N TYR A 36 14.15 -10.78 -32.58
CA TYR A 36 13.23 -11.81 -33.06
C TYR A 36 11.91 -11.15 -33.47
N PRO A 37 11.51 -11.09 -34.75
CA PRO A 37 10.33 -10.29 -35.12
C PRO A 37 9.02 -11.01 -34.96
N LEU A 38 9.01 -12.31 -34.64
CA LEU A 38 7.83 -13.16 -34.80
C LEU A 38 7.67 -14.12 -33.63
N GLY A 39 7.83 -13.57 -32.41
CA GLY A 39 7.88 -14.26 -31.11
C GLY A 39 7.28 -15.66 -31.00
N VAL A 40 7.89 -16.48 -30.14
CA VAL A 40 7.15 -17.51 -29.41
C VAL A 40 6.11 -16.78 -28.56
N SER A 41 5.04 -16.34 -29.19
CA SER A 41 3.94 -15.73 -28.48
C SER A 41 3.18 -16.87 -27.83
N THR A 42 2.87 -16.64 -26.57
CA THR A 42 1.95 -17.49 -25.83
C THR A 42 0.50 -17.24 -26.25
N LYS A 43 0.28 -16.23 -27.10
CA LYS A 43 -1.01 -15.87 -27.69
C LYS A 43 -1.00 -16.20 -29.17
N THR A 44 -2.18 -16.35 -29.75
CA THR A 44 -2.31 -16.73 -31.16
C THR A 44 -1.86 -15.62 -32.10
N ASN A 45 -0.80 -15.89 -32.88
CA ASN A 45 -0.28 -14.98 -33.90
C ASN A 45 -0.14 -15.70 -35.24
N LEU A 46 -0.69 -15.14 -36.31
CA LEU A 46 -0.55 -15.70 -37.66
C LEU A 46 0.27 -14.75 -38.53
N THR A 47 1.37 -15.24 -39.09
CA THR A 47 2.22 -14.48 -40.02
C THR A 47 2.39 -15.23 -41.33
N ALA A 48 1.88 -14.65 -42.43
CA ALA A 48 2.03 -15.18 -43.78
C ALA A 48 2.89 -14.26 -44.65
N GLY A 49 4.01 -14.75 -45.17
CA GLY A 49 4.80 -14.03 -46.19
C GLY A 49 4.03 -13.82 -47.50
N GLY A 50 3.03 -14.66 -47.77
CA GLY A 50 2.08 -14.58 -48.88
C GLY A 50 0.69 -14.14 -48.44
N THR A 51 -0.30 -14.99 -48.73
CA THR A 51 -1.72 -14.69 -48.49
C THR A 51 -2.25 -15.41 -47.27
N LEU A 52 -2.92 -14.69 -46.38
CA LEU A 52 -3.72 -15.26 -45.29
C LEU A 52 -5.18 -15.37 -45.75
N TYR A 53 -5.66 -16.60 -45.89
CA TYR A 53 -7.03 -16.92 -46.31
C TYR A 53 -7.89 -17.23 -45.08
N PHE A 54 -8.91 -16.42 -44.86
CA PHE A 54 -9.98 -16.73 -43.90
C PHE A 54 -11.16 -17.38 -44.61
N ASN A 55 -11.76 -18.41 -44.03
CA ASN A 55 -13.07 -18.88 -44.49
C ASN A 55 -14.19 -18.11 -43.77
N THR A 56 -14.61 -16.96 -44.30
CA THR A 56 -15.61 -16.08 -43.67
C THR A 56 -16.96 -16.76 -43.45
N ASP A 57 -17.32 -17.74 -44.28
CA ASP A 57 -18.55 -18.51 -44.13
C ASP A 57 -18.55 -19.41 -42.88
N GLN A 58 -17.37 -19.86 -42.44
CA GLN A 58 -17.20 -20.68 -41.22
C GLN A 58 -16.92 -19.84 -39.97
N LEU A 59 -16.64 -18.54 -40.15
CA LEU A 59 -16.33 -17.57 -39.09
C LEU A 59 -17.48 -16.58 -38.84
N GLN A 60 -18.66 -16.83 -39.43
CA GLN A 60 -19.90 -16.10 -39.12
C GLN A 60 -20.13 -16.14 -37.59
N ASP A 61 -20.30 -14.97 -36.97
CA ASP A 61 -20.53 -14.78 -35.53
C ASP A 61 -19.36 -15.16 -34.59
N LYS A 62 -18.20 -15.53 -35.15
CA LYS A 62 -17.01 -15.90 -34.39
C LYS A 62 -16.04 -14.73 -34.23
N GLN A 63 -15.35 -14.65 -33.10
CA GLN A 63 -14.28 -13.67 -32.89
C GLN A 63 -12.91 -14.30 -33.19
N LEU A 64 -12.00 -13.49 -33.73
CA LEU A 64 -10.61 -13.83 -33.95
C LEU A 64 -9.77 -12.98 -33.01
N VAL A 65 -9.26 -13.57 -31.93
CA VAL A 65 -8.41 -12.87 -30.97
C VAL A 65 -6.94 -13.18 -31.28
N GLY A 66 -6.13 -12.15 -31.53
CA GLY A 66 -4.70 -12.33 -31.82
C GLY A 66 -4.10 -11.26 -32.73
N GLN A 67 -2.86 -11.50 -33.19
CA GLN A 67 -2.21 -10.64 -34.18
C GLN A 67 -2.06 -11.34 -35.52
N PHE A 68 -2.35 -10.60 -36.59
CA PHE A 68 -2.38 -11.15 -37.94
C PHE A 68 -1.54 -10.29 -38.87
N LEU A 69 -0.54 -10.90 -39.50
CA LEU A 69 0.37 -10.26 -40.43
C LEU A 69 0.35 -11.03 -41.75
N ALA A 70 0.05 -10.37 -42.87
CA ALA A 70 0.15 -11.01 -44.17
C ALA A 70 0.42 -10.04 -45.32
N LYS A 71 1.04 -10.49 -46.39
CA LYS A 71 1.15 -9.66 -47.61
C LYS A 71 -0.23 -9.36 -48.19
N ASN A 72 -1.08 -10.38 -48.32
CA ASN A 72 -2.47 -10.20 -48.71
C ASN A 72 -3.39 -10.88 -47.69
N ILE A 73 -4.50 -10.26 -47.35
CA ILE A 73 -5.58 -10.90 -46.57
C ILE A 73 -6.81 -11.01 -47.47
N THR A 74 -7.33 -12.23 -47.58
CA THR A 74 -8.49 -12.51 -48.42
C THR A 74 -9.39 -13.53 -47.78
N SER A 75 -10.57 -13.72 -48.38
CA SER A 75 -11.45 -14.81 -48.03
C SER A 75 -11.86 -15.66 -49.22
N ASN A 76 -12.16 -16.93 -48.94
CA ASN A 76 -12.77 -17.87 -49.85
C ASN A 76 -14.28 -18.04 -49.61
N GLY A 77 -14.87 -17.28 -48.67
CA GLY A 77 -16.29 -17.31 -48.36
C GLY A 77 -17.13 -16.45 -49.30
N SER A 78 -18.44 -16.53 -49.12
CA SER A 78 -19.46 -15.85 -49.93
C SER A 78 -20.41 -14.98 -49.13
N SER A 79 -20.27 -14.98 -47.80
CA SER A 79 -21.23 -14.42 -46.85
C SER A 79 -21.24 -12.88 -46.76
N GLY A 80 -22.31 -12.36 -46.14
CA GLY A 80 -22.65 -10.94 -46.04
C GLY A 80 -21.85 -10.18 -44.97
N LEU A 81 -22.49 -9.24 -44.24
CA LEU A 81 -21.89 -8.69 -43.01
C LEU A 81 -21.89 -9.80 -41.95
N SER A 82 -20.72 -10.18 -41.46
CA SER A 82 -20.56 -11.10 -40.32
C SER A 82 -20.66 -10.31 -39.01
N ASP A 83 -21.38 -10.78 -37.99
CA ASP A 83 -21.35 -10.17 -36.65
C ASP A 83 -20.04 -10.47 -35.89
N GLY A 84 -19.24 -11.41 -36.41
CA GLY A 84 -17.88 -11.74 -35.97
C GLY A 84 -16.86 -10.66 -36.30
N GLY A 85 -15.65 -10.77 -35.75
CA GLY A 85 -14.64 -9.69 -35.85
C GLY A 85 -13.26 -10.05 -35.35
N PHE A 86 -12.29 -9.16 -35.63
CA PHE A 86 -10.98 -9.19 -35.00
C PHE A 86 -11.03 -8.53 -33.63
N GLN A 87 -10.42 -9.18 -32.65
CA GLN A 87 -10.19 -8.63 -31.33
C GLN A 87 -8.72 -8.72 -30.93
N ASN A 88 -8.28 -7.89 -29.99
CA ASN A 88 -6.95 -7.98 -29.42
C ASN A 88 -6.98 -7.72 -27.91
N TYR A 89 -5.96 -8.23 -27.21
CA TYR A 89 -5.83 -8.08 -25.76
C TYR A 89 -5.40 -6.67 -25.38
N GLN A 90 -5.77 -6.26 -24.18
CA GLN A 90 -5.16 -5.12 -23.49
C GLN A 90 -4.25 -5.66 -22.39
N HIS A 91 -3.06 -5.08 -22.25
CA HIS A 91 -2.13 -5.26 -21.11
C HIS A 91 -1.93 -6.72 -20.65
N SER A 92 -0.89 -7.41 -21.13
CA SER A 92 -0.55 -8.76 -20.66
C SER A 92 -0.20 -8.79 -19.17
N LEU A 93 -0.97 -9.54 -18.36
CA LEU A 93 -0.88 -9.61 -16.89
C LEU A 93 0.29 -10.44 -16.34
N ARG A 94 1.25 -10.90 -17.15
CA ARG A 94 2.44 -11.65 -16.67
C ARG A 94 3.72 -11.10 -17.30
N GLN A 95 4.81 -11.16 -16.53
CA GLN A 95 6.14 -10.50 -16.64
C GLN A 95 6.90 -10.48 -17.99
N TRP A 96 6.28 -10.76 -19.13
CA TRP A 96 6.84 -10.52 -20.47
C TRP A 96 6.11 -9.35 -21.11
N ASP A 97 6.53 -8.15 -20.72
CA ASP A 97 5.96 -6.85 -21.04
C ASP A 97 6.28 -6.43 -22.50
N LEU A 98 5.94 -7.28 -23.48
CA LEU A 98 6.31 -7.10 -24.90
C LEU A 98 5.19 -6.56 -25.79
N GLU A 99 3.93 -6.51 -25.36
CA GLU A 99 2.82 -6.40 -26.33
C GLU A 99 1.78 -5.31 -25.99
N GLN A 100 2.12 -4.04 -26.25
CA GLN A 100 1.12 -3.10 -26.77
C GLN A 100 1.12 -3.24 -28.30
N ILE A 101 0.15 -3.97 -28.86
CA ILE A 101 0.13 -4.24 -30.32
C ILE A 101 -1.17 -3.72 -30.93
N ASP A 102 -1.19 -2.40 -31.07
CA ASP A 102 -2.05 -1.68 -32.01
C ASP A 102 -1.18 -1.20 -33.16
N PRO A 103 -1.45 -1.59 -34.41
CA PRO A 103 -2.61 -2.33 -34.92
C PRO A 103 -2.54 -3.85 -34.74
N GLY A 104 -3.70 -4.49 -34.54
CA GLY A 104 -3.79 -5.96 -34.41
C GLY A 104 -3.79 -6.72 -35.74
N VAL A 105 -4.02 -6.04 -36.87
CA VAL A 105 -3.90 -6.63 -38.20
C VAL A 105 -3.05 -5.75 -39.10
N VAL A 106 -2.06 -6.35 -39.74
CA VAL A 106 -1.08 -5.68 -40.60
C VAL A 106 -1.05 -6.38 -41.96
N SER A 107 -1.36 -5.65 -43.03
CA SER A 107 -1.33 -6.21 -44.39
C SER A 107 -0.81 -5.25 -45.45
N GLU A 108 -0.24 -5.78 -46.55
CA GLU A 108 0.10 -4.94 -47.70
C GLU A 108 -1.17 -4.59 -48.47
N THR A 109 -2.04 -5.57 -48.66
CA THR A 109 -3.30 -5.46 -49.41
C THR A 109 -4.38 -6.32 -48.77
N ILE A 110 -5.63 -5.99 -49.05
CA ILE A 110 -6.79 -6.85 -48.78
C ILE A 110 -7.58 -7.06 -50.07
N THR A 111 -8.10 -8.27 -50.28
CA THR A 111 -8.92 -8.61 -51.44
C THR A 111 -10.21 -9.31 -51.03
N GLY A 112 -11.28 -9.08 -51.79
CA GLY A 112 -12.61 -9.64 -51.50
C GLY A 112 -13.56 -8.65 -50.84
N SER A 113 -14.80 -8.58 -51.36
CA SER A 113 -15.81 -7.65 -50.87
C SER A 113 -16.27 -7.95 -49.44
N ASP A 114 -16.22 -9.22 -49.04
CA ASP A 114 -16.55 -9.71 -47.70
C ASP A 114 -15.48 -9.31 -46.68
N VAL A 115 -14.19 -9.44 -47.01
CA VAL A 115 -13.09 -8.96 -46.15
C VAL A 115 -13.17 -7.45 -45.93
N ILE A 116 -13.42 -6.66 -46.98
CA ILE A 116 -13.59 -5.20 -46.86
C ILE A 116 -14.77 -4.85 -45.93
N ARG A 117 -15.90 -5.57 -46.06
CA ARG A 117 -17.04 -5.40 -45.14
C ARG A 117 -16.66 -5.76 -43.70
N TRP A 118 -15.85 -6.79 -43.52
CA TRP A 118 -15.42 -7.24 -42.19
C TRP A 118 -14.54 -6.21 -41.49
N TYR A 119 -13.62 -5.57 -42.22
CA TYR A 119 -12.80 -4.45 -41.72
C TYR A 119 -13.63 -3.20 -41.40
N ALA A 120 -14.72 -2.99 -42.14
CA ALA A 120 -15.62 -1.86 -41.93
C ALA A 120 -16.64 -2.11 -40.80
N ASN A 121 -16.77 -3.35 -40.30
CA ASN A 121 -17.81 -3.70 -39.34
C ASN A 121 -17.53 -3.12 -37.94
N ALA A 122 -18.56 -2.56 -37.29
CA ALA A 122 -18.47 -1.96 -35.96
C ALA A 122 -18.10 -2.95 -34.85
N THR A 123 -18.49 -4.22 -34.96
CA THR A 123 -18.18 -5.28 -33.98
C THR A 123 -16.79 -5.88 -34.14
N SER A 124 -16.10 -5.58 -35.25
CA SER A 124 -14.72 -5.99 -35.52
C SER A 124 -13.75 -4.88 -35.13
N PHE A 125 -12.46 -5.22 -34.99
CA PHE A 125 -11.37 -4.33 -34.58
C PHE A 125 -11.68 -3.66 -33.24
N LYS A 126 -11.84 -4.51 -32.22
CA LYS A 126 -12.08 -4.09 -30.85
C LYS A 126 -11.04 -4.70 -29.91
N TYR A 127 -10.62 -3.97 -28.90
CA TYR A 127 -10.02 -4.61 -27.74
C TYR A 127 -11.05 -5.48 -27.01
N VAL A 128 -10.59 -6.44 -26.21
CA VAL A 128 -11.48 -7.30 -25.39
C VAL A 128 -12.42 -6.48 -24.49
N ASP A 129 -12.01 -5.29 -24.04
CA ASP A 129 -12.84 -4.37 -23.25
C ASP A 129 -13.85 -3.52 -24.07
N GLY A 130 -13.81 -3.64 -25.41
CA GLY A 130 -14.68 -2.92 -26.35
C GLY A 130 -14.13 -1.62 -26.94
N GLN A 131 -12.91 -1.18 -26.59
CA GLN A 131 -12.25 -0.02 -27.22
C GLN A 131 -11.92 -0.29 -28.70
N ASP A 132 -11.86 0.74 -29.54
CA ASP A 132 -11.51 0.56 -30.97
C ASP A 132 -10.02 0.23 -31.15
N LEU A 133 -9.74 -0.78 -31.99
CA LEU A 133 -8.41 -1.18 -32.45
C LEU A 133 -8.16 -0.65 -33.87
N HIS A 134 -6.91 -0.41 -34.25
CA HIS A 134 -6.54 -0.04 -35.61
C HIS A 134 -6.05 -1.25 -36.44
N TYR A 135 -6.00 -1.04 -37.75
CA TYR A 135 -5.34 -1.95 -38.70
C TYR A 135 -4.43 -1.18 -39.66
N TYR A 136 -3.38 -1.82 -40.13
CA TYR A 136 -2.51 -1.30 -41.17
C TYR A 136 -2.79 -1.98 -42.51
N ILE A 137 -2.97 -1.18 -43.57
CA ILE A 137 -3.05 -1.64 -44.96
C ILE A 137 -2.11 -0.76 -45.80
N GLY A 138 -1.04 -1.35 -46.33
CA GLY A 138 -0.04 -0.60 -47.10
C GLY A 138 -0.59 0.03 -48.38
N SER A 139 -1.46 -0.70 -49.08
CA SER A 139 -2.16 -0.27 -50.29
C SER A 139 -3.67 -0.41 -50.10
N LEU A 140 -4.33 0.71 -49.79
CA LEU A 140 -5.78 0.75 -49.56
C LEU A 140 -6.58 0.23 -50.78
N PRO A 141 -7.75 -0.42 -50.57
CA PRO A 141 -8.63 -0.83 -51.66
C PRO A 141 -9.02 0.34 -52.57
N THR A 142 -9.17 0.06 -53.86
CA THR A 142 -9.60 1.07 -54.83
C THR A 142 -11.02 1.56 -54.55
N GLU A 143 -11.37 2.75 -55.04
CA GLU A 143 -12.73 3.29 -54.89
C GLU A 143 -13.80 2.35 -55.47
N LYS A 144 -13.47 1.65 -56.56
CA LYS A 144 -14.34 0.63 -57.15
C LYS A 144 -14.57 -0.54 -56.17
N GLU A 145 -13.51 -1.10 -55.60
CA GLU A 145 -13.60 -2.21 -54.65
C GLU A 145 -14.35 -1.81 -53.38
N MET A 146 -14.10 -0.59 -52.87
CA MET A 146 -14.85 -0.03 -51.73
C MET A 146 -16.33 0.14 -52.04
N ASN A 147 -16.68 0.61 -53.24
CA ASN A 147 -18.08 0.77 -53.64
C ASN A 147 -18.74 -0.60 -53.85
N ASP A 148 -18.09 -1.54 -54.53
CA ASP A 148 -18.59 -2.90 -54.74
C ASP A 148 -18.83 -3.63 -53.40
N ALA A 149 -17.94 -3.41 -52.41
CA ALA A 149 -18.06 -3.99 -51.08
C ALA A 149 -19.14 -3.32 -50.22
N LEU A 150 -19.17 -1.99 -50.14
CA LEU A 150 -19.97 -1.24 -49.16
C LEU A 150 -21.21 -0.52 -49.74
N GLN A 151 -21.58 -0.73 -51.00
CA GLN A 151 -22.72 -0.02 -51.62
C GLN A 151 -24.03 -0.10 -50.82
N TYR A 152 -24.28 -1.22 -50.14
CA TYR A 152 -25.48 -1.44 -49.34
C TYR A 152 -25.32 -1.02 -47.87
N TYR A 153 -24.11 -0.60 -47.46
CA TYR A 153 -23.74 -0.29 -46.07
C TYR A 153 -22.94 1.02 -45.97
N PRO A 154 -23.46 2.16 -46.45
CA PRO A 154 -22.71 3.41 -46.54
C PRO A 154 -22.22 3.94 -45.18
N ALA A 155 -22.93 3.62 -44.09
CA ALA A 155 -22.55 4.01 -42.73
C ALA A 155 -21.22 3.36 -42.26
N LEU A 156 -20.85 2.20 -42.81
CA LEU A 156 -19.63 1.49 -42.42
C LEU A 156 -18.36 2.07 -43.05
N ARG A 157 -18.48 2.90 -44.09
CA ARG A 157 -17.33 3.51 -44.77
C ARG A 157 -16.52 4.44 -43.85
N GLU A 158 -17.21 5.09 -42.91
CA GLU A 158 -16.57 5.94 -41.90
C GLU A 158 -15.75 5.11 -40.92
N ASN A 159 -16.28 3.96 -40.47
CA ASN A 159 -15.56 3.04 -39.58
C ASN A 159 -14.27 2.53 -40.22
N PHE A 160 -14.35 2.11 -41.50
CA PHE A 160 -13.19 1.68 -42.26
C PHE A 160 -12.12 2.78 -42.32
N SER A 161 -12.52 4.03 -42.52
CA SER A 161 -11.54 5.12 -42.64
C SER A 161 -10.95 5.55 -41.29
N LYS A 162 -11.73 5.48 -40.20
CA LYS A 162 -11.30 5.89 -38.85
C LYS A 162 -10.28 4.95 -38.22
N ARG A 163 -10.37 3.65 -38.50
CA ARG A 163 -9.52 2.61 -37.90
C ARG A 163 -8.23 2.31 -38.67
N ILE A 164 -7.95 3.06 -39.73
CA ILE A 164 -6.67 2.96 -40.44
C ILE A 164 -5.56 3.50 -39.53
N TYR A 165 -4.58 2.65 -39.26
CA TYR A 165 -3.33 3.02 -38.62
C TYR A 165 -2.53 3.95 -39.54
N LYS A 166 -2.09 5.10 -39.01
CA LYS A 166 -1.59 6.22 -39.82
C LYS A 166 -0.08 6.26 -39.99
N ASP A 167 0.66 5.55 -39.15
CA ASP A 167 2.11 5.50 -39.21
C ASP A 167 2.59 4.45 -40.24
N SER A 168 3.88 4.48 -40.54
CA SER A 168 4.51 3.62 -41.54
C SER A 168 4.86 2.24 -41.00
N LEU A 169 5.08 1.28 -41.90
CA LEU A 169 5.41 -0.10 -41.55
C LEU A 169 6.69 -0.24 -40.68
N ASP A 170 7.60 0.72 -40.72
CA ASP A 170 8.83 0.76 -39.93
C ASP A 170 8.65 1.40 -38.53
N SER A 171 7.43 1.81 -38.16
CA SER A 171 7.10 2.30 -36.82
C SER A 171 6.81 1.18 -35.80
N PHE A 172 6.64 -0.05 -36.29
CA PHE A 172 6.38 -1.22 -35.45
C PHE A 172 7.69 -1.68 -34.81
N PRO A 173 7.81 -1.72 -33.46
CA PRO A 173 9.07 -2.07 -32.79
C PRO A 173 9.67 -3.39 -33.28
N SER A 174 8.85 -4.44 -33.40
CA SER A 174 9.27 -5.75 -33.91
C SER A 174 9.83 -5.70 -35.33
N PHE A 175 9.38 -4.78 -36.17
CA PHE A 175 9.87 -4.61 -37.53
C PHE A 175 11.11 -3.73 -37.56
N THR A 176 11.14 -2.65 -36.77
CA THR A 176 12.31 -1.78 -36.62
C THR A 176 13.53 -2.59 -36.16
N ASP A 177 13.36 -3.40 -35.11
CA ASP A 177 14.42 -4.22 -34.52
C ASP A 177 14.98 -5.27 -35.49
N ASN A 178 14.19 -5.60 -36.52
CA ASN A 178 14.52 -6.61 -37.53
C ASN A 178 14.87 -6.03 -38.90
N GLY A 179 14.94 -4.70 -39.01
CA GLY A 179 15.21 -4.02 -40.28
C GLY A 179 14.15 -4.29 -41.35
N ILE A 180 12.91 -4.60 -40.96
CA ILE A 180 11.78 -4.83 -41.84
C ILE A 180 11.12 -3.47 -42.14
N SER A 181 11.12 -3.11 -43.42
CA SER A 181 10.54 -1.87 -43.97
C SER A 181 9.50 -2.15 -45.07
N ASN A 182 9.39 -3.40 -45.52
CA ASN A 182 8.39 -3.86 -46.49
C ASN A 182 8.08 -5.35 -46.33
N PHE A 183 6.93 -5.79 -46.84
CA PHE A 183 6.46 -7.17 -46.71
C PHE A 183 7.37 -8.21 -47.38
N SER A 184 8.16 -7.85 -48.39
CA SER A 184 9.13 -8.80 -48.98
C SER A 184 10.27 -9.13 -48.01
N GLN A 185 10.58 -8.27 -47.05
CA GLN A 185 11.60 -8.52 -46.02
C GLN A 185 11.07 -9.45 -44.92
N VAL A 186 9.76 -9.59 -44.75
CA VAL A 186 9.14 -10.52 -43.79
C VAL A 186 9.54 -11.96 -44.14
N THR A 187 9.34 -12.40 -45.39
CA THR A 187 9.74 -13.74 -45.83
C THR A 187 11.25 -13.99 -45.65
N GLY A 188 12.08 -13.00 -46.00
CA GLY A 188 13.53 -13.10 -45.84
C GLY A 188 13.96 -13.22 -44.38
N ASN A 189 13.27 -12.52 -43.48
CA ASN A 189 13.51 -12.64 -42.05
C ASN A 189 13.07 -14.01 -41.51
N ILE A 190 11.86 -14.49 -41.84
CA ILE A 190 11.36 -15.82 -41.45
C ILE A 190 12.36 -16.91 -41.86
N GLN A 191 12.87 -16.83 -43.09
CA GLN A 191 13.91 -17.72 -43.60
C GLN A 191 15.20 -17.61 -42.80
N SER A 192 15.67 -16.39 -42.52
CA SER A 192 16.91 -16.16 -41.76
C SER A 192 16.84 -16.72 -40.34
N VAL A 193 15.70 -16.56 -39.65
CA VAL A 193 15.46 -17.11 -38.31
C VAL A 193 15.43 -18.65 -38.35
N SER A 194 14.70 -19.21 -39.30
CA SER A 194 14.64 -20.66 -39.48
C SER A 194 16.00 -21.27 -39.80
N ASP A 195 16.74 -20.64 -40.71
CA ASP A 195 18.08 -21.07 -41.13
C ASP A 195 19.08 -20.92 -39.97
N TYR A 196 18.95 -19.91 -39.10
CA TYR A 196 19.76 -19.77 -37.90
C TYR A 196 19.60 -20.99 -36.97
N TYR A 197 18.37 -21.36 -36.61
CA TYR A 197 18.15 -22.53 -35.74
C TYR A 197 18.56 -23.83 -36.42
N ALA A 198 18.32 -23.96 -37.72
CA ALA A 198 18.75 -25.12 -38.48
C ALA A 198 20.29 -25.24 -38.55
N ALA A 199 21.01 -24.12 -38.60
CA ALA A 199 22.48 -24.10 -38.62
C ALA A 199 23.12 -24.44 -37.27
N LEU A 200 22.39 -24.28 -36.16
CA LEU A 200 22.85 -24.74 -34.84
C LEU A 200 22.94 -26.26 -34.78
N THR A 201 22.22 -26.96 -35.65
CA THR A 201 22.22 -28.42 -35.83
C THR A 201 22.60 -28.76 -37.28
N ASP A 202 23.87 -28.53 -37.63
CA ASP A 202 24.40 -28.67 -39.01
C ASP A 202 24.58 -30.14 -39.48
N THR A 203 24.14 -31.14 -38.70
CA THR A 203 24.26 -32.56 -39.07
C THR A 203 23.01 -33.34 -38.70
N GLU A 204 22.64 -34.28 -39.57
CA GLU A 204 21.64 -35.31 -39.30
C GLU A 204 21.82 -35.85 -37.88
N GLN A 205 20.84 -35.61 -37.00
CA GLN A 205 20.77 -36.14 -35.63
C GLN A 205 21.64 -35.42 -34.59
N SER A 206 21.72 -34.09 -34.62
CA SER A 206 22.39 -33.33 -33.55
C SER A 206 21.42 -32.77 -32.50
N THR A 207 21.90 -32.73 -31.24
CA THR A 207 21.26 -32.01 -30.15
C THR A 207 22.23 -30.98 -29.60
N VAL A 208 21.79 -29.73 -29.48
CA VAL A 208 22.57 -28.63 -28.88
C VAL A 208 21.80 -28.08 -27.68
N TYR A 209 22.51 -27.79 -26.61
CA TYR A 209 21.93 -27.30 -25.38
C TYR A 209 22.87 -26.38 -24.60
N ASN A 210 22.35 -25.61 -23.64
CA ASN A 210 23.11 -24.68 -22.81
C ASN A 210 23.48 -25.25 -21.42
N SER A 211 24.10 -24.41 -20.57
CA SER A 211 24.61 -24.74 -19.23
C SER A 211 23.56 -25.25 -18.24
N ALA A 212 22.29 -24.89 -18.41
CA ALA A 212 21.18 -25.34 -17.56
C ALA A 212 20.80 -26.81 -17.82
N VAL A 213 21.19 -27.35 -18.98
CA VAL A 213 20.91 -28.73 -19.39
C VAL A 213 22.16 -29.58 -19.12
N GLN A 214 21.99 -30.64 -18.34
CA GLN A 214 23.03 -31.62 -18.08
C GLN A 214 23.28 -32.48 -19.32
N THR A 215 22.22 -33.05 -19.88
CA THR A 215 22.23 -33.85 -21.12
C THR A 215 20.90 -33.77 -21.84
N ALA A 216 20.90 -33.92 -23.16
CA ALA A 216 19.69 -34.10 -23.95
C ALA A 216 19.90 -35.15 -25.05
N GLU A 217 18.87 -35.93 -25.35
CA GLU A 217 18.93 -37.06 -26.28
C GLU A 217 17.60 -37.25 -27.02
N ILE A 218 17.67 -37.83 -28.22
CA ILE A 218 16.53 -38.24 -29.05
C ILE A 218 16.68 -39.72 -29.44
N ASN A 219 15.58 -40.48 -29.50
CA ASN A 219 15.62 -41.91 -29.82
C ASN A 219 16.06 -42.16 -31.28
N THR A 220 17.02 -43.09 -31.50
CA THR A 220 17.58 -43.36 -32.84
C THR A 220 17.30 -44.77 -33.40
N GLU A 221 16.83 -45.72 -32.58
CA GLU A 221 16.50 -47.09 -32.99
C GLU A 221 15.04 -47.51 -32.68
N LYS A 222 14.54 -48.51 -33.43
CA LYS A 222 13.16 -49.03 -33.56
C LYS A 222 12.14 -48.58 -32.50
N LYS A 223 10.98 -48.13 -33.01
CA LYS A 223 9.63 -48.07 -32.40
C LYS A 223 9.64 -48.24 -30.87
N VAL A 224 9.68 -47.13 -30.13
CA VAL A 224 9.44 -47.13 -28.68
C VAL A 224 8.03 -47.71 -28.46
N VAL A 225 7.94 -48.82 -27.73
CA VAL A 225 6.66 -49.49 -27.42
C VAL A 225 6.30 -49.23 -25.97
N ASN A 226 5.15 -48.60 -25.72
CA ASN A 226 4.37 -48.84 -24.51
C ASN A 226 2.97 -49.38 -24.90
N PRO A 227 2.59 -50.61 -24.51
CA PRO A 227 1.29 -51.21 -24.84
C PRO A 227 0.11 -50.75 -23.95
N ASN A 228 0.32 -49.90 -22.94
CA ASN A 228 -0.63 -49.72 -21.84
C ASN A 228 -1.15 -48.29 -21.64
N ASP A 229 -1.72 -47.67 -22.68
CA ASP A 229 -2.95 -46.85 -22.56
C ASP A 229 -3.22 -46.09 -23.88
N TRP A 230 -4.07 -46.66 -24.73
CA TRP A 230 -4.73 -45.96 -25.85
C TRP A 230 -4.05 -46.00 -27.24
N GLY A 231 -3.37 -47.11 -27.56
CA GLY A 231 -3.33 -47.64 -28.93
C GLY A 231 -2.83 -46.73 -30.08
N GLY A 232 -1.52 -46.42 -30.11
CA GLY A 232 -0.70 -46.04 -31.29
C GLY A 232 0.77 -46.32 -30.95
N GLN A 233 1.62 -47.07 -31.69
CA GLN A 233 2.23 -46.90 -33.02
C GLN A 233 3.26 -45.76 -33.18
N SER A 234 4.54 -46.01 -32.81
CA SER A 234 5.77 -45.20 -33.10
C SER A 234 5.75 -43.75 -32.63
N SER A 235 6.70 -43.38 -31.75
CA SER A 235 6.89 -42.00 -31.28
C SER A 235 8.31 -41.49 -31.51
N ILE A 236 8.43 -40.16 -31.65
CA ILE A 236 9.68 -39.43 -31.46
C ILE A 236 9.80 -39.14 -29.96
N GLN A 237 10.86 -39.59 -29.31
CA GLN A 237 11.09 -39.43 -27.89
C GLN A 237 12.35 -38.59 -27.66
N ILE A 238 12.21 -37.52 -26.89
CA ILE A 238 13.28 -36.59 -26.50
C ILE A 238 13.42 -36.61 -24.98
N ASN A 239 14.58 -36.97 -24.44
CA ASN A 239 14.82 -36.91 -22.99
C ASN A 239 15.83 -35.81 -22.68
N ILE A 240 15.54 -34.99 -21.69
CA ILE A 240 16.31 -33.80 -21.32
C ILE A 240 16.55 -33.86 -19.82
N ALA A 241 17.80 -34.11 -19.41
CA ALA A 241 18.20 -34.00 -18.02
C ALA A 241 18.66 -32.57 -17.73
N LEU A 242 17.93 -31.89 -16.85
CA LEU A 242 18.29 -30.58 -16.35
C LEU A 242 19.32 -30.73 -15.23
N LYS A 243 20.14 -29.70 -15.06
CA LYS A 243 21.07 -29.64 -13.93
C LYS A 243 20.27 -29.28 -12.67
N LYS A 244 20.42 -30.06 -11.60
CA LYS A 244 19.74 -29.80 -10.32
C LYS A 244 19.99 -28.37 -9.84
N GLY A 245 18.92 -27.66 -9.48
CA GLY A 245 18.98 -26.27 -8.99
C GLY A 245 19.41 -25.25 -10.05
N ALA A 246 19.34 -25.57 -11.34
CA ALA A 246 19.54 -24.59 -12.41
C ALA A 246 18.46 -23.51 -12.37
N THR A 247 18.87 -22.25 -12.24
CA THR A 247 17.98 -21.08 -12.33
C THR A 247 18.02 -20.43 -13.71
N GLU A 248 18.98 -20.81 -14.54
CA GLU A 248 19.10 -20.35 -15.93
C GLU A 248 18.08 -21.05 -16.82
N GLN A 249 17.57 -20.32 -17.83
CA GLN A 249 16.65 -20.84 -18.82
C GLN A 249 17.26 -22.03 -19.58
N ALA A 250 16.68 -23.21 -19.48
CA ALA A 250 17.10 -24.37 -20.27
C ALA A 250 16.71 -24.20 -21.74
N VAL A 251 17.66 -24.44 -22.65
CA VAL A 251 17.44 -24.37 -24.10
C VAL A 251 18.01 -25.63 -24.74
N VAL A 252 17.19 -26.30 -25.55
CA VAL A 252 17.54 -27.51 -26.28
C VAL A 252 17.08 -27.38 -27.74
N ILE A 253 17.94 -27.74 -28.68
CA ILE A 253 17.67 -27.75 -30.12
C ILE A 253 17.89 -29.18 -30.61
N VAL A 254 16.91 -29.75 -31.29
CA VAL A 254 16.90 -31.16 -31.72
C VAL A 254 16.56 -31.25 -33.20
N ASP A 255 17.39 -31.97 -33.96
CA ASP A 255 17.08 -32.35 -35.33
C ASP A 255 16.21 -33.62 -35.41
N VAL A 256 15.16 -33.55 -36.20
CA VAL A 256 14.32 -34.69 -36.57
C VAL A 256 14.31 -34.80 -38.10
N ASP A 257 14.79 -35.93 -38.62
CA ASP A 257 14.87 -36.17 -40.07
C ASP A 257 13.84 -37.21 -40.53
N GLY A 258 12.96 -36.81 -41.44
CA GLY A 258 11.92 -37.64 -42.06
C GLY A 258 12.46 -38.71 -43.01
N GLN A 259 13.76 -38.74 -43.31
CA GLN A 259 14.40 -39.88 -43.97
C GLN A 259 14.53 -41.10 -43.03
N ILE A 260 14.40 -40.90 -41.71
CA ILE A 260 14.39 -41.98 -40.73
C ILE A 260 12.98 -42.59 -40.67
N ASP A 261 12.85 -43.85 -41.10
CA ASP A 261 11.55 -44.54 -41.25
C ASP A 261 10.61 -44.42 -40.05
N HIS A 262 11.14 -44.50 -38.82
CA HIS A 262 10.32 -44.49 -37.61
C HIS A 262 9.95 -43.07 -37.13
N PHE A 263 10.70 -42.03 -37.52
CA PHE A 263 10.30 -40.64 -37.32
C PHE A 263 9.25 -40.23 -38.35
N LYS A 264 9.45 -40.63 -39.62
CA LYS A 264 8.50 -40.40 -40.71
C LYS A 264 7.11 -40.99 -40.43
N THR A 265 7.08 -42.14 -39.76
CA THR A 265 5.85 -42.86 -39.42
C THR A 265 5.43 -42.69 -37.97
N ALA A 266 6.07 -41.77 -37.25
CA ALA A 266 5.68 -41.46 -35.88
C ALA A 266 4.24 -40.92 -35.87
N GLN A 267 3.50 -41.27 -34.82
CA GLN A 267 2.15 -40.76 -34.57
C GLN A 267 2.12 -39.74 -33.42
N ASP A 268 3.17 -39.73 -32.59
CA ASP A 268 3.29 -38.89 -31.38
C ASP A 268 4.74 -38.42 -31.13
N ILE A 269 4.88 -37.35 -30.35
CA ILE A 269 6.13 -36.79 -29.83
C ILE A 269 6.06 -36.79 -28.29
N SER A 270 7.02 -37.43 -27.64
CA SER A 270 7.14 -37.49 -26.18
C SER A 270 8.42 -36.80 -25.73
N ILE A 271 8.31 -35.84 -24.81
CA ILE A 271 9.44 -35.17 -24.19
C ILE A 271 9.46 -35.47 -22.69
N ASN A 272 10.63 -35.80 -22.17
CA ASN A 272 10.82 -36.13 -20.77
C ASN A 272 11.88 -35.22 -20.17
N TYR A 273 11.52 -34.39 -19.19
CA TYR A 273 12.45 -33.56 -18.42
C TYR A 273 12.77 -34.23 -17.09
N THR A 274 14.04 -34.47 -16.78
CA THR A 274 14.44 -34.97 -15.46
C THR A 274 15.15 -33.90 -14.66
N ASN A 275 15.04 -33.97 -13.33
CA ASN A 275 15.47 -32.92 -12.40
C ASN A 275 14.77 -31.57 -12.62
N TYR A 276 13.58 -31.57 -13.23
CA TYR A 276 12.81 -30.35 -13.39
C TYR A 276 12.05 -30.06 -12.11
N ASP A 277 12.22 -28.85 -11.61
CA ASP A 277 11.49 -28.33 -10.47
C ASP A 277 10.71 -27.09 -10.94
N PRO A 278 9.37 -27.20 -11.09
CA PRO A 278 8.55 -26.09 -11.59
C PRO A 278 8.59 -24.85 -10.69
N ASP A 279 9.02 -24.98 -9.43
CA ASP A 279 9.05 -23.88 -8.47
C ASP A 279 10.34 -23.07 -8.58
N THR A 280 11.43 -23.69 -9.05
CA THR A 280 12.77 -23.08 -9.11
C THR A 280 13.34 -22.94 -10.53
N MET A 281 12.76 -23.63 -11.51
CA MET A 281 13.25 -23.66 -12.89
C MET A 281 12.26 -23.07 -13.90
N LEU A 282 12.78 -22.25 -14.82
CA LEU A 282 11.98 -21.74 -15.93
C LEU A 282 11.59 -22.86 -16.92
N PRO A 283 10.40 -22.81 -17.55
CA PRO A 283 9.96 -23.77 -18.57
C PRO A 283 10.99 -23.89 -19.70
N PRO A 284 11.53 -25.07 -20.02
CA PRO A 284 12.58 -25.21 -21.04
C PRO A 284 12.11 -24.78 -22.44
N TYR A 285 13.00 -24.14 -23.20
CA TYR A 285 12.82 -23.94 -24.64
C TYR A 285 13.31 -25.17 -25.39
N LEU A 286 12.44 -25.71 -26.24
CA LEU A 286 12.75 -26.82 -27.14
C LEU A 286 12.49 -26.40 -28.59
N PHE A 287 13.54 -26.35 -29.38
CA PHE A 287 13.47 -26.15 -30.82
C PHE A 287 13.60 -27.50 -31.52
N ILE A 288 12.58 -27.88 -32.28
CA ILE A 288 12.58 -29.12 -33.07
C ILE A 288 12.72 -28.74 -34.55
N ASN A 289 13.89 -29.00 -35.10
CA ASN A 289 14.20 -28.77 -36.51
C ASN A 289 13.77 -29.99 -37.34
N TYR A 290 12.68 -29.86 -38.09
CA TYR A 290 12.20 -30.87 -39.02
C TYR A 290 12.88 -30.72 -40.38
N LYS A 291 13.38 -31.83 -40.90
CA LYS A 291 13.99 -31.95 -42.23
C LYS A 291 13.33 -33.12 -42.97
N HIS A 292 13.06 -32.97 -44.26
CA HIS A 292 12.55 -34.03 -45.14
C HIS A 292 11.21 -34.68 -44.73
N PHE A 293 10.25 -33.90 -44.21
CA PHE A 293 8.88 -34.28 -43.93
C PHE A 293 7.89 -33.79 -45.01
N PRO A 294 7.68 -34.55 -46.10
CA PRO A 294 6.83 -34.11 -47.22
C PRO A 294 5.38 -33.82 -46.84
N SER A 295 4.91 -34.35 -45.71
CA SER A 295 3.64 -34.00 -45.10
C SER A 295 3.73 -34.25 -43.60
N PHE A 296 3.30 -33.29 -42.78
CA PHE A 296 3.18 -33.46 -41.34
C PHE A 296 1.74 -33.91 -41.00
N ASN A 297 1.55 -35.17 -40.62
CA ASN A 297 0.21 -35.72 -40.34
C ASN A 297 0.25 -36.68 -39.15
N PHE A 298 0.21 -36.13 -37.94
CA PHE A 298 0.01 -36.92 -36.72
C PHE A 298 -1.50 -37.14 -36.51
N SER A 299 -1.95 -38.40 -36.57
CA SER A 299 -3.36 -38.78 -36.50
C SER A 299 -3.82 -39.23 -35.10
N GLY A 300 -2.98 -39.05 -34.08
CA GLY A 300 -3.28 -39.40 -32.68
C GLY A 300 -4.22 -38.41 -31.99
N SER A 301 -4.81 -38.80 -30.86
CA SER A 301 -5.71 -37.95 -30.07
C SER A 301 -5.03 -36.94 -29.15
N THR A 302 -3.70 -36.91 -29.16
CA THR A 302 -2.81 -35.87 -28.66
C THR A 302 -1.45 -36.24 -29.22
N PHE A 303 -0.88 -35.45 -30.11
CA PHE A 303 0.39 -35.83 -30.76
C PHE A 303 1.63 -35.37 -30.01
N PHE A 304 1.46 -34.63 -28.91
CA PHE A 304 2.56 -34.03 -28.15
C PHE A 304 2.34 -34.21 -26.64
N HIS A 305 3.35 -34.74 -25.95
CA HIS A 305 3.32 -34.92 -24.50
C HIS A 305 4.67 -34.55 -23.89
N ALA A 306 4.68 -33.51 -23.04
CA ALA A 306 5.83 -33.16 -22.22
C ALA A 306 5.60 -33.62 -20.77
N THR A 307 6.47 -34.47 -20.25
CA THR A 307 6.42 -34.99 -18.89
C THR A 307 7.67 -34.56 -18.13
N ALA A 308 7.51 -34.03 -16.93
CA ALA A 308 8.62 -33.70 -16.05
C ALA A 308 8.69 -34.64 -14.85
N TYR A 309 9.92 -34.92 -14.44
CA TYR A 309 10.26 -35.74 -13.29
C TYR A 309 11.10 -34.90 -12.31
N PRO A 310 10.73 -34.88 -11.01
CA PRO A 310 11.40 -34.06 -9.98
C PRO A 310 12.84 -34.50 -9.75
N SER A 311 13.64 -33.69 -9.05
CA SER A 311 15.00 -34.10 -8.67
C SER A 311 15.01 -35.31 -7.73
N LEU A 312 15.90 -36.28 -7.96
CA LEU A 312 16.13 -37.37 -7.02
C LEU A 312 16.75 -36.86 -5.70
N PRO A 313 16.51 -37.51 -4.54
CA PRO A 313 17.07 -37.08 -3.26
C PRO A 313 18.60 -37.09 -3.25
N GLY A 314 19.22 -36.10 -2.59
CA GLY A 314 20.69 -36.02 -2.43
C GLY A 314 21.45 -35.88 -3.74
N ASP A 315 22.60 -36.56 -3.83
CA ASP A 315 23.48 -36.55 -5.01
C ASP A 315 23.10 -37.59 -6.08
N GLU A 316 21.95 -38.27 -5.94
CA GLU A 316 21.50 -39.27 -6.92
C GLU A 316 21.13 -38.63 -8.26
N GLU A 317 21.52 -39.23 -9.37
CA GLU A 317 21.19 -38.74 -10.72
C GLU A 317 20.33 -39.79 -11.45
N TYR A 318 19.40 -39.33 -12.28
CA TYR A 318 18.66 -40.22 -13.18
C TYR A 318 19.64 -40.93 -14.10
N SER A 319 19.66 -42.27 -14.06
CA SER A 319 20.41 -43.06 -15.05
C SER A 319 19.48 -43.77 -16.00
N PHE A 320 19.59 -43.42 -17.28
CA PHE A 320 18.84 -44.13 -18.30
C PHE A 320 19.53 -45.47 -18.62
N GLU A 321 18.79 -46.58 -18.59
CA GLU A 321 19.35 -47.93 -18.77
C GLU A 321 20.06 -48.06 -20.12
N GLY A 322 21.39 -48.10 -20.07
CA GLY A 322 22.29 -48.01 -21.23
C GLY A 322 23.64 -47.43 -20.82
N ASN A 323 23.65 -46.57 -19.80
CA ASN A 323 24.85 -45.93 -19.25
C ASN A 323 25.53 -46.78 -18.16
N LYS A 324 26.48 -47.63 -18.54
CA LYS A 324 27.54 -48.06 -17.62
C LYS A 324 28.77 -47.15 -17.75
N GLY A 325 28.73 -46.01 -17.06
CA GLY A 325 29.94 -45.41 -16.47
C GLY A 325 30.87 -44.56 -17.32
N VAL A 326 30.43 -43.97 -18.44
CA VAL A 326 31.18 -42.88 -19.11
C VAL A 326 30.16 -41.87 -19.63
N PHE A 327 30.14 -40.65 -19.09
CA PHE A 327 29.37 -39.53 -19.66
C PHE A 327 29.92 -39.24 -21.06
N PHE A 328 29.11 -39.50 -22.09
CA PHE A 328 29.60 -39.81 -23.43
C PHE A 328 30.15 -38.61 -24.21
N GLU A 329 31.32 -38.83 -24.80
CA GLU A 329 31.81 -38.12 -25.98
C GLU A 329 30.97 -38.51 -27.21
N ARG A 330 30.15 -37.58 -27.74
CA ARG A 330 29.69 -37.51 -29.15
C ARG A 330 29.14 -38.79 -29.83
N LYS A 331 28.59 -39.77 -29.11
CA LYS A 331 28.00 -40.96 -29.77
C LYS A 331 26.67 -41.36 -29.15
N TYR A 332 25.70 -41.46 -30.05
CA TYR A 332 24.34 -41.95 -29.92
C TYR A 332 24.20 -43.18 -29.01
N ALA A 333 23.08 -43.25 -28.28
CA ALA A 333 22.69 -44.45 -27.56
C ALA A 333 22.19 -45.51 -28.55
N ASP A 334 23.00 -46.55 -28.80
CA ASP A 334 22.69 -47.71 -29.67
C ASP A 334 21.58 -48.63 -29.09
N LYS A 335 20.67 -48.13 -28.24
CA LYS A 335 19.63 -48.93 -27.58
C LYS A 335 18.35 -48.15 -27.38
N ALA A 336 17.23 -48.81 -27.67
CA ALA A 336 15.90 -48.37 -27.27
C ALA A 336 15.88 -48.03 -25.78
N MET A 337 15.65 -46.77 -25.46
CA MET A 337 15.56 -46.32 -24.08
C MET A 337 14.14 -46.58 -23.62
N PRO A 338 13.93 -47.39 -22.57
CA PRO A 338 12.61 -47.47 -22.00
C PRO A 338 12.18 -46.05 -21.60
N LEU A 339 10.89 -45.72 -21.75
CA LEU A 339 10.27 -44.68 -20.91
C LEU A 339 10.85 -44.84 -19.51
N ILE A 340 11.06 -43.74 -18.78
CA ILE A 340 11.31 -43.83 -17.35
C ILE A 340 10.09 -44.55 -16.77
N LYS A 341 10.13 -45.89 -16.77
CA LYS A 341 9.20 -46.70 -16.03
C LYS A 341 9.46 -46.22 -14.63
N SER A 342 8.39 -46.00 -13.91
CA SER A 342 8.34 -45.89 -12.45
C SER A 342 9.22 -46.90 -11.68
N ASP A 343 9.86 -47.86 -12.37
CA ASP A 343 10.50 -49.05 -11.85
C ASP A 343 12.01 -49.16 -12.18
N SER A 344 12.60 -48.35 -13.09
CA SER A 344 14.03 -48.51 -13.44
C SER A 344 14.99 -47.65 -12.60
N HIS A 345 14.48 -46.63 -11.91
CA HIS A 345 14.99 -46.18 -10.62
C HIS A 345 13.83 -46.38 -9.65
N THR A 346 14.08 -46.85 -8.43
CA THR A 346 13.08 -46.82 -7.35
C THR A 346 12.80 -45.36 -6.99
N ILE A 347 12.08 -44.66 -7.86
CA ILE A 347 11.41 -43.41 -7.56
C ILE A 347 10.42 -43.77 -6.46
N SER A 348 10.50 -43.11 -5.29
CA SER A 348 9.57 -43.38 -4.20
C SER A 348 8.14 -43.16 -4.68
N GLU A 349 7.16 -43.86 -4.12
CA GLU A 349 5.74 -43.63 -4.45
C GLU A 349 5.36 -42.14 -4.28
N GLU A 350 5.97 -41.46 -3.29
CA GLU A 350 5.87 -40.01 -3.06
C GLU A 350 6.38 -39.15 -4.25
N LEU A 351 7.42 -39.58 -4.96
CA LEU A 351 7.95 -38.87 -6.13
C LEU A 351 7.19 -39.26 -7.42
N LYS A 352 6.56 -40.44 -7.48
CA LYS A 352 5.68 -40.85 -8.60
C LYS A 352 4.39 -40.03 -8.64
N GLU A 353 3.84 -39.69 -7.46
CA GLU A 353 2.73 -38.75 -7.33
C GLU A 353 3.10 -37.31 -7.74
N LYS A 354 4.41 -36.99 -7.81
CA LYS A 354 4.97 -35.70 -8.25
C LYS A 354 5.42 -35.68 -9.72
N THR A 355 4.98 -36.63 -10.54
CA THR A 355 5.22 -36.57 -12.00
C THR A 355 4.27 -35.54 -12.59
N TYR A 356 4.77 -34.37 -13.00
CA TYR A 356 3.92 -33.29 -13.49
C TYR A 356 3.94 -33.24 -15.02
N LYS A 357 2.78 -32.99 -15.63
CA LYS A 357 2.72 -32.45 -17.00
C LYS A 357 3.32 -31.05 -16.94
N THR A 358 4.35 -30.78 -17.74
CA THR A 358 5.08 -29.50 -17.69
C THR A 358 4.86 -28.67 -18.93
N ALA A 359 5.02 -27.36 -18.78
CA ALA A 359 5.07 -26.44 -19.90
C ALA A 359 6.45 -26.46 -20.57
N THR A 360 6.45 -26.43 -21.90
CA THR A 360 7.66 -26.36 -22.73
C THR A 360 7.44 -25.32 -23.81
N HIS A 361 8.32 -24.32 -23.90
CA HIS A 361 8.29 -23.42 -25.06
C HIS A 361 8.78 -24.17 -26.28
N LEU A 362 7.83 -24.59 -27.10
CA LEU A 362 8.07 -25.45 -28.23
C LEU A 362 8.09 -24.65 -29.52
N VAL A 363 9.15 -24.83 -30.29
CA VAL A 363 9.29 -24.22 -31.62
C VAL A 363 9.52 -25.34 -32.62
N HIS A 364 8.56 -25.54 -33.50
CA HIS A 364 8.65 -26.48 -34.61
C HIS A 364 9.17 -25.76 -35.84
N ASN A 365 10.40 -26.05 -36.23
CA ASN A 365 11.08 -25.38 -37.32
C ASN A 365 11.18 -26.28 -38.55
N PHE A 366 10.32 -26.04 -39.54
CA PHE A 366 10.24 -26.79 -40.80
C PHE A 366 11.09 -26.12 -41.88
N ASN A 367 12.41 -26.37 -41.84
CA ASN A 367 13.35 -25.60 -42.65
C ASN A 367 13.43 -26.06 -44.13
N ASP A 368 13.18 -27.34 -44.43
CA ASP A 368 13.50 -27.97 -45.72
C ASP A 368 12.29 -28.63 -46.41
N GLU A 369 11.08 -28.12 -46.12
CA GLU A 369 9.85 -28.69 -46.67
C GLU A 369 9.40 -27.98 -47.95
N ASP A 370 9.44 -28.70 -49.07
CA ASP A 370 8.99 -28.23 -50.38
C ASP A 370 7.46 -28.33 -50.59
N GLN A 371 6.71 -28.83 -49.60
CA GLN A 371 5.26 -29.12 -49.68
C GLN A 371 4.46 -28.54 -48.51
N GLU A 372 3.15 -28.39 -48.70
CA GLU A 372 2.16 -27.87 -47.73
C GLU A 372 2.13 -28.65 -46.39
N ILE A 373 2.11 -27.91 -45.27
CA ILE A 373 1.89 -28.46 -43.92
C ILE A 373 0.39 -28.35 -43.60
N GLN A 374 -0.23 -29.47 -43.25
CA GLN A 374 -1.67 -29.53 -42.98
C GLN A 374 -1.92 -29.99 -41.53
N PHE A 375 -2.57 -29.14 -40.74
CA PHE A 375 -3.05 -29.47 -39.40
C PHE A 375 -4.55 -29.81 -39.47
N ARG A 376 -4.87 -31.12 -39.58
CA ARG A 376 -6.24 -31.64 -39.84
C ARG A 376 -6.69 -32.76 -38.88
N SER A 377 -6.06 -32.94 -37.73
CA SER A 377 -6.34 -34.11 -36.89
C SER A 377 -7.52 -33.88 -35.96
N ASN A 378 -8.56 -34.73 -36.08
CA ASN A 378 -9.83 -34.81 -35.31
C ASN A 378 -9.71 -34.77 -33.77
N ALA A 379 -8.49 -34.85 -33.23
CA ALA A 379 -8.26 -34.95 -31.80
C ALA A 379 -6.94 -34.30 -31.35
N SER A 380 -6.26 -33.52 -32.20
CA SER A 380 -4.96 -32.93 -31.86
C SER A 380 -5.07 -31.44 -31.52
N LEU A 381 -4.68 -31.09 -30.29
CA LEU A 381 -4.31 -29.74 -29.89
C LEU A 381 -2.82 -29.54 -30.18
N PHE A 382 -2.47 -28.65 -31.11
CA PHE A 382 -1.10 -28.23 -31.33
C PHE A 382 -0.77 -27.08 -30.40
N ILE A 383 0.35 -27.17 -29.69
CA ILE A 383 0.77 -26.15 -28.72
C ILE A 383 2.19 -25.71 -29.07
N GLY A 384 2.40 -24.41 -29.25
CA GLY A 384 3.72 -23.82 -29.52
C GLY A 384 3.78 -23.04 -30.82
N THR A 385 5.00 -22.76 -31.28
CA THR A 385 5.26 -21.97 -32.48
C THR A 385 5.59 -22.85 -33.67
N VAL A 386 4.88 -22.68 -34.79
CA VAL A 386 5.24 -23.26 -36.09
C VAL A 386 6.01 -22.22 -36.89
N LEU A 387 7.22 -22.58 -37.29
CA LEU A 387 8.06 -21.82 -38.21
C LEU A 387 8.22 -22.61 -39.51
N ALA A 388 7.57 -22.14 -40.58
CA ALA A 388 7.47 -22.78 -41.89
C ALA A 388 7.94 -21.82 -43.00
N PRO A 389 9.24 -21.46 -43.05
CA PRO A 389 9.78 -20.45 -43.97
C PRO A 389 9.58 -20.75 -45.46
N ARG A 390 9.45 -22.04 -45.81
CA ARG A 390 9.52 -22.51 -47.20
C ARG A 390 8.24 -23.17 -47.71
N THR A 391 7.17 -23.15 -46.92
CA THR A 391 5.92 -23.83 -47.26
C THR A 391 4.66 -23.12 -46.76
N SER A 392 3.53 -23.42 -47.40
CA SER A 392 2.19 -22.97 -46.98
C SER A 392 1.66 -23.83 -45.83
N VAL A 393 0.84 -23.22 -44.97
CA VAL A 393 0.24 -23.90 -43.81
C VAL A 393 -1.28 -23.86 -43.90
N THR A 394 -1.93 -25.01 -43.70
CA THR A 394 -3.39 -25.10 -43.62
C THR A 394 -3.81 -25.52 -42.22
N LEU A 395 -4.66 -24.70 -41.60
CA LEU A 395 -5.27 -24.88 -40.28
C LEU A 395 -6.77 -25.19 -40.45
N ASP A 396 -7.22 -26.37 -40.02
CA ASP A 396 -8.63 -26.78 -40.07
C ASP A 396 -9.21 -27.07 -38.67
N ASP A 397 -9.88 -26.06 -38.09
CA ASP A 397 -10.51 -26.08 -36.76
C ASP A 397 -11.73 -26.99 -36.65
N THR A 398 -12.28 -27.47 -37.78
CA THR A 398 -13.33 -28.51 -37.72
C THR A 398 -12.79 -29.88 -37.35
N GLN A 399 -11.47 -30.06 -37.45
CA GLN A 399 -10.80 -31.32 -37.16
C GLN A 399 -9.79 -31.15 -36.02
N GLY A 400 -8.93 -30.12 -35.99
CA GLY A 400 -7.94 -29.93 -34.90
C GLY A 400 -7.61 -28.46 -34.62
N ARG A 401 -6.92 -28.19 -33.50
CA ARG A 401 -6.71 -26.82 -32.98
C ARG A 401 -5.23 -26.46 -32.87
N VAL A 402 -4.88 -25.18 -33.03
CA VAL A 402 -3.52 -24.65 -32.82
C VAL A 402 -3.55 -23.52 -31.78
N LEU A 403 -2.86 -23.74 -30.66
CA LEU A 403 -2.60 -22.75 -29.61
C LEU A 403 -1.15 -22.26 -29.72
N GLY A 404 -0.97 -21.04 -30.22
CA GLY A 404 0.33 -20.38 -30.37
C GLY A 404 0.53 -19.70 -31.72
N SER A 405 1.79 -19.41 -32.05
CA SER A 405 2.16 -18.70 -33.29
C SER A 405 2.28 -19.64 -34.49
N VAL A 406 1.72 -19.27 -35.65
CA VAL A 406 1.97 -19.93 -36.94
C VAL A 406 2.58 -18.93 -37.91
N ILE A 407 3.79 -19.22 -38.34
CA ILE A 407 4.59 -18.34 -39.19
C ILE A 407 4.98 -19.10 -40.45
N SER A 408 4.52 -18.62 -41.60
CA SER A 408 4.81 -19.19 -42.91
C SER A 408 5.46 -18.15 -43.81
N GLY A 409 6.45 -18.56 -44.60
CA GLY A 409 7.00 -17.73 -45.67
C GLY A 409 6.08 -17.60 -46.90
N TYR A 410 5.02 -18.42 -46.98
CA TYR A 410 4.05 -18.51 -48.08
C TYR A 410 2.63 -18.23 -47.57
N ASP A 411 1.63 -18.99 -48.01
CA ASP A 411 0.22 -18.79 -47.73
C ASP A 411 -0.20 -19.52 -46.44
N ILE A 412 -1.13 -18.93 -45.69
CA ILE A 412 -1.81 -19.58 -44.56
C ILE A 412 -3.30 -19.69 -44.89
N HIS A 413 -3.83 -20.90 -44.85
CA HIS A 413 -5.27 -21.14 -44.95
C HIS A 413 -5.84 -21.45 -43.57
N THR A 414 -6.82 -20.69 -43.11
CA THR A 414 -7.43 -20.91 -41.79
C THR A 414 -8.95 -20.72 -41.81
N ASN A 415 -9.65 -21.62 -41.13
CA ASN A 415 -11.05 -21.46 -40.73
C ASN A 415 -11.19 -21.40 -39.19
N MET A 416 -10.07 -21.20 -38.48
CA MET A 416 -9.99 -21.26 -37.03
C MET A 416 -10.63 -20.04 -36.39
N SER A 417 -11.58 -20.29 -35.49
CA SER A 417 -12.03 -19.32 -34.50
C SER A 417 -11.05 -19.30 -33.35
N ILE A 418 -10.84 -18.15 -32.73
CA ILE A 418 -10.04 -18.08 -31.52
C ILE A 418 -10.87 -17.28 -30.52
N ASP A 419 -11.51 -17.96 -29.57
CA ASP A 419 -12.26 -17.26 -28.53
C ASP A 419 -11.32 -16.60 -27.52
N THR A 420 -11.85 -15.70 -26.68
CA THR A 420 -11.03 -14.95 -25.72
C THR A 420 -10.36 -15.85 -24.68
N GLU A 421 -11.01 -16.91 -24.21
CA GLU A 421 -10.48 -17.84 -23.20
C GLU A 421 -9.34 -18.69 -23.79
N GLU A 422 -9.56 -19.25 -24.99
CA GLU A 422 -8.61 -20.06 -25.77
C GLU A 422 -7.41 -19.24 -26.26
N SER A 423 -7.62 -17.95 -26.52
CA SER A 423 -6.55 -17.03 -26.96
C SER A 423 -5.61 -16.68 -25.79
N THR A 424 -6.15 -16.56 -24.58
CA THR A 424 -5.38 -16.41 -23.34
C THR A 424 -4.80 -17.71 -22.83
N ALA A 425 -5.02 -18.84 -23.51
CA ALA A 425 -4.36 -20.12 -23.24
C ALA A 425 -2.86 -20.06 -23.61
N MET A 426 -2.15 -19.07 -23.04
CA MET A 426 -0.82 -19.30 -22.45
C MET A 426 -0.90 -20.65 -21.78
N PHE A 427 -0.02 -21.59 -22.12
CA PHE A 427 0.27 -22.83 -21.39
C PHE A 427 -0.51 -22.90 -20.08
N ASP A 428 -1.81 -23.21 -20.18
CA ASP A 428 -2.64 -23.05 -19.01
C ASP A 428 -2.35 -24.32 -18.25
N TYR A 429 -1.77 -24.13 -17.08
CA TYR A 429 -1.51 -25.23 -16.20
C TYR A 429 -2.81 -25.97 -15.87
N ASP A 430 -3.95 -25.29 -16.03
CA ASP A 430 -5.29 -25.74 -15.70
C ASP A 430 -5.95 -26.55 -16.84
N ASP A 431 -5.45 -26.48 -18.09
CA ASP A 431 -6.06 -27.13 -19.27
C ASP A 431 -5.63 -28.59 -19.52
N PHE A 432 -4.74 -29.15 -18.69
CA PHE A 432 -4.32 -30.55 -18.81
C PHE A 432 -5.02 -31.44 -17.76
N PRO A 433 -6.12 -32.13 -18.11
CA PRO A 433 -6.92 -32.87 -17.15
C PRO A 433 -6.10 -34.02 -16.55
N GLY A 434 -6.18 -34.13 -15.23
CA GLY A 434 -5.35 -34.98 -14.38
C GLY A 434 -4.95 -34.28 -13.08
N LEU A 435 -5.03 -32.96 -13.05
CA LEU A 435 -4.95 -32.14 -11.85
C LEU A 435 -6.37 -31.80 -11.38
N GLY A 436 -7.06 -32.81 -10.87
CA GLY A 436 -8.13 -32.54 -9.92
C GLY A 436 -7.47 -31.99 -8.66
N ASP A 437 -7.55 -30.66 -8.53
CA ASP A 437 -7.07 -29.78 -7.44
C ASP A 437 -6.09 -28.70 -7.92
N ILE A 438 -6.42 -28.02 -9.02
CA ILE A 438 -6.02 -26.63 -9.21
C ILE A 438 -7.29 -25.79 -9.03
N ALA A 439 -7.59 -25.47 -7.78
CA ALA A 439 -8.05 -24.10 -7.55
C ALA A 439 -6.85 -23.25 -7.94
N GLY A 440 -7.00 -22.43 -8.98
CA GLY A 440 -6.00 -21.46 -9.39
C GLY A 440 -5.40 -20.85 -8.14
N GLY A 441 -4.06 -20.82 -8.05
CA GLY A 441 -3.37 -20.19 -6.94
C GLY A 441 -4.00 -18.81 -6.77
N GLU A 442 -4.81 -18.68 -5.73
CA GLU A 442 -5.60 -17.48 -5.52
C GLU A 442 -4.58 -16.36 -5.38
N GLU A 443 -4.58 -15.44 -6.35
CA GLU A 443 -3.63 -14.34 -6.35
C GLU A 443 -3.73 -13.66 -4.99
N LEU A 444 -2.59 -13.33 -4.39
CA LEU A 444 -2.59 -12.61 -3.12
C LEU A 444 -3.34 -11.29 -3.32
N GLU A 445 -4.55 -11.23 -2.78
CA GLU A 445 -5.33 -10.01 -2.78
C GLU A 445 -4.64 -9.01 -1.85
N ALA A 446 -4.62 -7.74 -2.28
CA ALA A 446 -4.16 -6.67 -1.40
C ALA A 446 -5.03 -6.61 -0.14
N PRO A 447 -4.42 -6.44 1.05
CA PRO A 447 -5.19 -6.27 2.27
C PRO A 447 -6.13 -5.06 2.13
N VAL A 448 -7.35 -5.20 2.60
CA VAL A 448 -8.29 -4.06 2.69
C VAL A 448 -8.18 -3.48 4.08
N LYS A 449 -7.73 -2.23 4.17
CA LYS A 449 -7.63 -1.52 5.44
C LYS A 449 -8.72 -0.47 5.54
N THR A 450 -9.35 -0.39 6.69
CA THR A 450 -10.37 0.63 6.99
C THR A 450 -10.05 1.29 8.31
N GLY A 451 -10.17 2.62 8.35
CA GLY A 451 -10.04 3.41 9.56
C GLY A 451 -11.43 3.85 10.02
N ASP A 452 -11.64 3.83 11.33
CA ASP A 452 -12.89 4.31 11.91
C ASP A 452 -12.98 5.83 11.92
N HIS A 453 -14.23 6.31 11.93
CA HIS A 453 -14.56 7.71 12.17
C HIS A 453 -15.26 7.83 13.52
N PHE A 454 -14.71 8.63 14.42
CA PHE A 454 -15.25 8.80 15.77
C PHE A 454 -15.04 10.19 16.35
N THR A 455 -15.83 10.53 17.37
CA THR A 455 -15.61 11.70 18.21
C THR A 455 -14.57 11.42 19.28
N TYR A 456 -13.53 12.26 19.34
CA TYR A 456 -12.50 12.16 20.37
C TYR A 456 -13.04 12.65 21.71
N THR A 457 -13.10 11.74 22.68
CA THR A 457 -13.61 11.98 24.04
C THR A 457 -12.52 11.89 25.11
N GLY A 458 -11.26 11.78 24.69
CA GLY A 458 -10.10 11.48 25.54
C GLY A 458 -9.51 10.12 25.21
N ASN A 459 -8.73 9.57 26.16
CA ASN A 459 -7.92 8.36 25.98
C ASN A 459 -8.72 7.06 26.16
N ASP A 460 -9.97 7.03 25.69
CA ASP A 460 -10.80 5.83 25.78
C ASP A 460 -10.36 4.81 24.73
N LYS A 461 -10.19 3.56 25.18
CA LYS A 461 -9.89 2.45 24.29
C LYS A 461 -11.08 2.17 23.39
N ARG A 462 -10.84 2.10 22.09
CA ARG A 462 -11.86 1.90 21.05
C ARG A 462 -11.28 1.15 19.86
N HIS A 463 -12.17 0.71 18.98
CA HIS A 463 -11.78 0.22 17.67
C HIS A 463 -11.22 1.39 16.83
N LEU A 464 -10.10 1.17 16.15
CA LEU A 464 -9.39 2.19 15.37
C LEU A 464 -9.29 1.79 13.91
N TYR A 465 -8.72 0.61 13.64
CA TYR A 465 -8.55 0.12 12.28
C TYR A 465 -8.97 -1.34 12.16
N THR A 466 -9.39 -1.69 10.96
CA THR A 466 -9.54 -3.08 10.55
C THR A 466 -8.64 -3.36 9.35
N ILE A 467 -7.92 -4.48 9.38
CA ILE A 467 -7.21 -5.04 8.23
C ILE A 467 -7.89 -6.37 7.89
N ALA A 468 -8.50 -6.46 6.72
CA ALA A 468 -9.02 -7.70 6.19
C ALA A 468 -8.03 -8.27 5.18
N GLN A 469 -7.50 -9.46 5.46
CA GLN A 469 -6.62 -10.19 4.56
C GLN A 469 -7.21 -11.54 4.22
N LYS A 470 -7.41 -11.80 2.92
CA LYS A 470 -7.70 -13.14 2.42
C LYS A 470 -6.41 -13.94 2.31
N ILE A 471 -6.34 -15.07 3.01
CA ILE A 471 -5.24 -16.01 2.82
C ILE A 471 -5.61 -16.89 1.63
N PRO A 472 -4.75 -16.97 0.60
CA PRO A 472 -5.01 -17.81 -0.56
C PRO A 472 -5.41 -19.23 -0.18
N ALA A 473 -6.26 -19.86 -0.98
CA ALA A 473 -6.55 -21.29 -0.86
C ALA A 473 -5.26 -22.13 -0.79
N TYR A 474 -5.31 -23.22 -0.02
CA TYR A 474 -4.14 -24.06 0.21
C TYR A 474 -3.63 -24.59 -1.14
N SER A 475 -2.34 -24.39 -1.38
CA SER A 475 -1.67 -24.90 -2.56
C SER A 475 -0.44 -25.69 -2.13
N SER A 476 -0.42 -26.97 -2.45
CA SER A 476 0.78 -27.79 -2.33
C SER A 476 1.86 -27.37 -3.32
N ARG A 477 1.48 -26.66 -4.40
CA ARG A 477 2.34 -26.15 -5.47
C ARG A 477 2.97 -24.80 -5.13
N PHE A 478 2.20 -23.90 -4.52
CA PHE A 478 2.72 -22.66 -3.96
C PHE A 478 2.57 -22.70 -2.44
N PRO A 479 3.32 -23.59 -1.75
CA PRO A 479 3.20 -23.70 -0.31
C PRO A 479 3.53 -22.34 0.29
N ILE A 480 2.59 -21.82 1.06
CA ILE A 480 2.83 -20.61 1.84
C ILE A 480 3.74 -21.02 3.00
N GLN A 481 5.01 -20.64 2.89
CA GLN A 481 6.05 -20.84 3.89
C GLN A 481 6.04 -19.73 4.94
N SER A 482 5.54 -18.55 4.58
CA SER A 482 5.36 -17.43 5.49
C SER A 482 4.15 -16.58 5.08
N VAL A 483 3.39 -16.15 6.08
CA VAL A 483 2.43 -15.04 5.95
C VAL A 483 2.82 -14.03 7.01
N LYS A 484 3.12 -12.81 6.58
CA LYS A 484 3.44 -11.70 7.47
C LYS A 484 2.63 -10.48 7.06
N ILE A 485 1.83 -9.96 7.96
CA ILE A 485 1.12 -8.69 7.78
C ILE A 485 1.79 -7.67 8.67
N THR A 486 2.27 -6.57 8.09
CA THR A 486 2.89 -5.46 8.81
C THR A 486 2.07 -4.18 8.73
N ASP A 487 2.07 -3.43 9.81
CA ASP A 487 1.36 -2.17 9.95
C ASP A 487 2.22 -1.17 10.74
N ALA A 488 2.68 -0.12 10.07
CA ALA A 488 3.43 0.96 10.69
C ALA A 488 2.49 1.86 11.50
N LEU A 489 2.35 1.58 12.79
CA LEU A 489 1.43 2.30 13.64
C LEU A 489 1.91 3.73 13.88
N SER A 490 1.02 4.70 13.69
CA SER A 490 1.29 6.10 14.04
C SER A 490 1.67 6.21 15.53
N ASN A 491 2.65 7.06 15.83
CA ASN A 491 3.06 7.38 17.22
C ASN A 491 1.95 8.05 18.04
N LEU A 492 0.88 8.52 17.38
CA LEU A 492 -0.32 9.03 18.04
C LEU A 492 -1.22 7.91 18.56
N LEU A 493 -0.95 6.65 18.23
CA LEU A 493 -1.79 5.51 18.62
C LEU A 493 -1.05 4.66 19.65
N ASP A 494 -1.74 4.36 20.76
CA ASP A 494 -1.27 3.38 21.73
C ASP A 494 -2.12 2.11 21.58
N ILE A 495 -1.52 1.13 20.93
CA ILE A 495 -2.07 -0.19 20.62
C ILE A 495 -1.05 -1.22 21.11
N SER A 496 -1.48 -2.04 22.06
CA SER A 496 -0.75 -3.20 22.57
C SER A 496 -1.22 -4.49 21.90
N SER A 497 -0.46 -5.57 22.03
CA SER A 497 -0.83 -6.88 21.46
C SER A 497 -2.11 -7.46 22.06
N GLU A 498 -2.48 -7.08 23.29
CA GLU A 498 -3.73 -7.51 23.94
C GLU A 498 -4.97 -6.80 23.37
N ASP A 499 -4.76 -5.74 22.59
CA ASP A 499 -5.81 -4.93 22.00
C ASP A 499 -6.16 -5.37 20.58
N ILE A 500 -5.45 -6.36 20.07
CA ILE A 500 -5.61 -6.89 18.73
C ILE A 500 -6.47 -8.15 18.82
N THR A 501 -7.55 -8.15 18.06
CA THR A 501 -8.38 -9.33 17.84
C THR A 501 -8.25 -9.78 16.40
N ILE A 502 -8.19 -11.09 16.18
CA ILE A 502 -8.19 -11.67 14.84
C ILE A 502 -9.36 -12.62 14.76
N ASN A 503 -10.26 -12.37 13.81
CA ASN A 503 -11.44 -13.18 13.59
C ASN A 503 -11.43 -13.75 12.16
N ASP A 504 -11.97 -14.95 11.97
CA ASP A 504 -12.24 -15.48 10.64
C ASP A 504 -13.49 -14.84 10.02
N GLU A 505 -13.77 -15.14 8.75
CA GLU A 505 -14.92 -14.66 7.98
C GLU A 505 -16.30 -15.01 8.58
N THR A 506 -16.35 -15.96 9.51
CA THR A 506 -17.57 -16.33 10.25
C THR A 506 -17.69 -15.63 11.60
N GLY A 507 -16.69 -14.82 11.97
CA GLY A 507 -16.61 -14.07 13.22
C GLY A 507 -16.06 -14.88 14.40
N ASN A 508 -15.47 -16.07 14.16
CA ASN A 508 -14.82 -16.83 15.22
C ASN A 508 -13.42 -16.30 15.49
N ASN A 509 -12.99 -16.36 16.75
CA ASN A 509 -11.62 -16.00 17.14
C ASN A 509 -10.61 -16.94 16.44
N ALA A 510 -9.67 -16.34 15.73
CA ALA A 510 -8.62 -16.96 14.94
C ALA A 510 -7.21 -16.52 15.38
N ILE A 511 -7.07 -15.85 16.53
CA ILE A 511 -5.80 -15.32 17.02
C ILE A 511 -4.73 -16.41 17.22
N ASP A 512 -5.16 -17.64 17.51
CA ASP A 512 -4.26 -18.77 17.73
C ASP A 512 -3.49 -19.18 16.46
N TYR A 513 -3.96 -18.77 15.27
CA TYR A 513 -3.25 -18.99 14.01
C TYR A 513 -2.04 -18.07 13.81
N PHE A 514 -1.90 -17.01 14.62
CA PHE A 514 -0.90 -15.97 14.40
C PHE A 514 -0.07 -15.68 15.64
N SER A 515 1.19 -15.32 15.45
CA SER A 515 2.03 -14.66 16.44
C SER A 515 2.00 -13.15 16.21
N LEU A 516 1.81 -12.41 17.31
CA LEU A 516 1.82 -10.96 17.33
C LEU A 516 3.13 -10.46 17.92
N SER A 517 3.80 -9.54 17.23
CA SER A 517 4.96 -8.84 17.75
C SER A 517 4.99 -7.40 17.28
N LYS A 518 5.82 -6.58 17.92
CA LYS A 518 6.01 -5.17 17.58
C LYS A 518 7.49 -4.87 17.64
N ASP A 519 8.01 -4.20 16.62
CA ASP A 519 9.44 -3.88 16.54
C ASP A 519 9.79 -2.54 17.22
N ALA A 520 11.05 -2.12 17.09
CA ALA A 520 11.56 -0.89 17.71
C ALA A 520 11.02 0.38 17.01
N GLU A 521 10.56 0.24 15.78
CA GLU A 521 10.03 1.27 14.90
C GLU A 521 8.50 1.44 15.03
N ASN A 522 7.88 0.77 16.02
CA ASN A 522 6.43 0.79 16.28
C ASN A 522 5.61 0.07 15.19
N GLU A 523 6.24 -0.79 14.37
CA GLU A 523 5.57 -1.61 13.37
C GLU A 523 4.97 -2.86 14.02
N LEU A 524 3.66 -3.04 13.87
CA LEU A 524 2.97 -4.27 14.23
C LEU A 524 3.29 -5.34 13.20
N GLN A 525 3.60 -6.56 13.66
CA GLN A 525 3.83 -7.72 12.82
C GLN A 525 2.90 -8.86 13.27
N VAL A 526 2.02 -9.27 12.37
CA VAL A 526 1.11 -10.41 12.51
C VAL A 526 1.61 -11.51 11.59
N GLU A 527 2.20 -12.56 12.17
CA GLU A 527 2.85 -13.63 11.40
C GLU A 527 2.12 -14.96 11.63
N ALA A 528 1.81 -15.71 10.58
CA ALA A 528 1.20 -17.03 10.72
C ALA A 528 2.18 -18.00 11.40
N LYS A 529 1.69 -18.79 12.36
CA LYS A 529 2.55 -19.75 13.05
C LYS A 529 2.89 -20.95 12.14
N PRO A 530 4.02 -21.63 12.36
CA PRO A 530 4.36 -22.83 11.59
C PRO A 530 3.27 -23.92 11.63
N GLU A 531 2.62 -24.11 12.77
CA GLU A 531 1.50 -25.05 12.91
C GLU A 531 0.25 -24.63 12.14
N SER A 532 0.06 -23.34 11.92
CA SER A 532 -1.06 -22.76 11.17
C SER A 532 -0.88 -22.96 9.67
N LEU A 533 0.35 -22.78 9.19
CA LEU A 533 0.74 -23.11 7.83
C LEU A 533 0.69 -24.63 7.52
N ALA A 534 0.59 -25.47 8.55
CA ALA A 534 0.36 -26.90 8.41
C ALA A 534 -1.12 -27.30 8.52
N ASP A 535 -2.01 -26.36 8.88
CA ASP A 535 -3.45 -26.60 9.04
C ASP A 535 -4.22 -26.19 7.77
N GLU A 536 -4.79 -27.14 7.05
CA GLU A 536 -5.59 -26.87 5.84
C GLU A 536 -6.77 -25.91 6.12
N ALA A 537 -7.32 -25.90 7.34
CA ALA A 537 -8.41 -25.01 7.72
C ALA A 537 -7.99 -23.54 7.82
N PHE A 538 -6.69 -23.23 7.78
CA PHE A 538 -6.15 -21.88 7.78
C PHE A 538 -6.37 -21.16 6.44
N TYR A 539 -6.41 -21.91 5.35
CA TYR A 539 -6.34 -21.36 4.00
C TYR A 539 -7.71 -21.06 3.39
N GLY A 540 -7.73 -20.22 2.34
CA GLY A 540 -8.95 -19.87 1.60
C GLY A 540 -9.95 -19.03 2.38
N LYS A 541 -9.51 -18.40 3.47
CA LYS A 541 -10.33 -17.62 4.40
C LYS A 541 -9.89 -16.17 4.48
N THR A 542 -10.84 -15.28 4.73
CA THR A 542 -10.54 -13.91 5.13
C THR A 542 -10.38 -13.80 6.64
N TYR A 543 -9.21 -13.33 7.09
CA TYR A 543 -8.97 -12.97 8.48
C TYR A 543 -9.08 -11.46 8.64
N THR A 544 -9.83 -11.07 9.67
CA THR A 544 -10.07 -9.69 10.03
C THR A 544 -9.29 -9.38 11.29
N ILE A 545 -8.27 -8.55 11.16
CA ILE A 545 -7.45 -8.04 12.25
C ILE A 545 -8.03 -6.71 12.68
N GLU A 546 -8.59 -6.67 13.89
CA GLU A 546 -9.15 -5.48 14.50
C GLU A 546 -8.14 -4.89 15.48
N LEU A 547 -7.75 -3.65 15.23
CA LEU A 547 -6.82 -2.91 16.06
C LEU A 547 -7.63 -2.00 16.97
N ASN A 548 -7.71 -2.39 18.25
CA ASN A 548 -8.25 -1.53 19.29
C ASN A 548 -7.11 -0.78 19.98
N GLY A 549 -7.39 0.40 20.50
CA GLY A 549 -6.36 1.18 21.20
C GLY A 549 -6.87 2.54 21.61
N THR A 550 -5.94 3.39 22.04
CA THR A 550 -6.22 4.78 22.38
C THR A 550 -5.54 5.72 21.39
N LEU A 551 -6.20 6.82 21.08
CA LEU A 551 -5.62 7.93 20.33
C LEU A 551 -5.07 8.94 21.33
N ASN A 552 -3.79 9.29 21.17
CA ASN A 552 -3.05 10.28 21.95
C ASN A 552 -2.56 11.39 21.01
N PRO A 553 -3.44 12.36 20.66
CA PRO A 553 -3.05 13.48 19.81
C PRO A 553 -1.98 14.34 20.48
N THR A 554 -1.21 15.08 19.70
CA THR A 554 -0.25 16.02 20.27
C THR A 554 -0.97 17.21 20.90
N GLN A 555 -0.28 17.90 21.81
CA GLN A 555 -0.79 19.15 22.38
C GLN A 555 -1.00 20.24 21.32
N GLU A 556 -0.24 20.21 20.23
CA GLU A 556 -0.39 21.12 19.10
C GLU A 556 -1.71 20.84 18.36
N ASP A 557 -1.99 19.58 18.05
CA ASP A 557 -3.24 19.15 17.36
C ASP A 557 -4.49 19.58 18.15
N ILE A 558 -4.43 19.44 19.48
CA ILE A 558 -5.56 19.78 20.37
C ILE A 558 -5.69 21.30 20.55
N SER A 559 -4.58 22.03 20.63
CA SER A 559 -4.59 23.47 20.91
C SER A 559 -4.87 24.33 19.69
N ASP A 560 -4.64 23.83 18.48
CA ASP A 560 -4.95 24.55 17.25
C ASP A 560 -6.48 24.62 17.03
N LEU A 561 -7.03 25.83 17.16
CA LEU A 561 -8.46 26.08 16.97
C LEU A 561 -8.94 25.87 15.52
N SER A 562 -8.03 25.82 14.54
CA SER A 562 -8.35 25.55 13.14
C SER A 562 -8.52 24.06 12.82
N VAL A 563 -7.98 23.18 13.67
CA VAL A 563 -8.03 21.71 13.50
C VAL A 563 -9.28 21.14 14.17
N ASN A 564 -10.38 20.97 13.44
CA ASN A 564 -11.60 20.37 14.01
C ASN A 564 -11.59 18.84 13.96
N GLN A 565 -10.68 18.26 13.18
CA GLN A 565 -10.59 16.83 12.95
C GLN A 565 -9.13 16.46 12.74
N LEU A 566 -8.72 15.31 13.26
CA LEU A 566 -7.43 14.70 13.01
C LEU A 566 -7.60 13.56 12.00
N LEU A 567 -6.82 13.61 10.93
CA LEU A 567 -6.78 12.59 9.89
C LEU A 567 -5.45 11.85 9.96
N ILE A 568 -5.49 10.55 10.25
CA ILE A 568 -4.30 9.71 10.30
C ILE A 568 -4.38 8.74 9.12
N PRO A 569 -3.64 8.98 8.02
CA PRO A 569 -3.53 8.01 6.96
C PRO A 569 -2.67 6.84 7.41
N ASN A 570 -3.03 5.63 7.01
CA ASN A 570 -2.26 4.44 7.30
C ASN A 570 -2.46 3.38 6.22
N THR A 571 -1.41 2.59 5.97
CA THR A 571 -1.41 1.44 5.06
C THR A 571 -0.94 0.20 5.80
N ALA A 572 -1.34 -0.97 5.35
CA ALA A 572 -0.78 -2.25 5.80
C ALA A 572 -0.11 -2.93 4.61
N ILE A 573 0.87 -3.77 4.91
CA ILE A 573 1.58 -4.57 3.92
C ILE A 573 1.34 -6.02 4.27
N THR A 574 0.90 -6.80 3.31
CA THR A 574 0.92 -8.26 3.44
C THR A 574 2.04 -8.80 2.58
N THR A 575 2.89 -9.60 3.20
CA THR A 575 3.92 -10.38 2.56
C THR A 575 3.59 -11.87 2.71
N VAL A 576 3.40 -12.55 1.59
CA VAL A 576 3.24 -14.01 1.56
C VAL A 576 4.40 -14.57 0.77
N ASN A 577 5.22 -15.40 1.40
CA ASN A 577 6.53 -15.80 0.88
C ASN A 577 7.37 -14.56 0.49
N ASP A 578 7.55 -14.30 -0.81
CA ASP A 578 8.27 -13.14 -1.37
C ASP A 578 7.34 -12.11 -2.05
N GLU A 579 6.03 -12.41 -2.15
CA GLU A 579 5.06 -11.51 -2.77
C GLU A 579 4.59 -10.46 -1.75
N VAL A 580 4.63 -9.18 -2.14
CA VAL A 580 4.28 -8.04 -1.29
C VAL A 580 3.10 -7.29 -1.90
N LYS A 581 2.03 -7.12 -1.13
CA LYS A 581 0.87 -6.31 -1.52
C LYS A 581 0.63 -5.22 -0.49
N LEU A 582 0.47 -4.00 -0.98
CA LEU A 582 0.14 -2.82 -0.17
C LEU A 582 -1.38 -2.63 -0.13
N SER A 583 -1.92 -2.32 1.05
CA SER A 583 -3.34 -2.00 1.19
C SER A 583 -3.72 -0.70 0.48
N ASN A 584 -5.02 -0.46 0.38
CA ASN A 584 -5.50 0.91 0.21
C ASN A 584 -5.03 1.80 1.36
N GLU A 585 -4.91 3.11 1.11
CA GLU A 585 -4.72 4.09 2.18
C GLU A 585 -6.02 4.20 2.97
N ALA A 586 -5.97 3.80 4.24
CA ALA A 586 -7.06 3.93 5.18
C ALA A 586 -6.87 5.23 5.97
N GLN A 587 -7.97 5.91 6.26
CA GLN A 587 -7.94 7.15 7.02
C GLN A 587 -8.70 6.94 8.33
N LEU A 588 -7.99 7.05 9.46
CA LEU A 588 -8.65 7.20 10.76
C LEU A 588 -9.03 8.65 10.96
N GLU A 589 -10.28 8.88 11.33
CA GLU A 589 -10.85 10.20 11.48
C GLU A 589 -11.30 10.41 12.93
N ALA A 590 -10.69 11.38 13.60
CA ALA A 590 -11.05 11.75 14.95
C ALA A 590 -11.55 13.19 15.00
N ASP A 591 -12.85 13.37 15.21
CA ASP A 591 -13.46 14.68 15.36
C ASP A 591 -13.17 15.23 16.76
N PHE A 592 -12.52 16.39 16.83
CA PHE A 592 -12.34 17.10 18.08
C PHE A 592 -13.58 17.90 18.42
N VAL A 593 -14.13 17.62 19.60
CA VAL A 593 -15.29 18.34 20.13
C VAL A 593 -14.90 19.28 21.26
N GLN A 594 -15.73 20.31 21.44
CA GLN A 594 -15.61 21.22 22.56
C GLN A 594 -15.89 20.46 23.87
N GLY A 595 -15.05 20.69 24.87
CA GLY A 595 -15.36 20.28 26.23
C GLY A 595 -16.40 21.21 26.84
N GLU A 596 -16.93 20.80 28.00
CA GLU A 596 -17.75 21.70 28.80
C GLU A 596 -16.89 22.84 29.37
N PRO A 597 -17.43 24.07 29.48
CA PRO A 597 -16.66 25.20 29.93
C PRO A 597 -16.12 25.04 31.36
N VAL A 598 -14.92 25.55 31.60
CA VAL A 598 -14.36 25.67 32.95
C VAL A 598 -14.76 27.02 33.51
N VAL A 599 -15.50 27.02 34.61
CA VAL A 599 -15.94 28.23 35.30
C VAL A 599 -14.99 28.54 36.46
N VAL A 600 -14.36 29.70 36.43
CA VAL A 600 -13.47 30.17 37.48
C VAL A 600 -14.22 31.16 38.35
N THR A 601 -14.27 30.91 39.66
CA THR A 601 -15.01 31.72 40.64
C THR A 601 -14.08 32.19 41.76
N TYR A 602 -14.35 33.38 42.30
CA TYR A 602 -13.55 34.02 43.34
C TYR A 602 -14.46 34.29 44.54
N LEU A 603 -14.31 33.50 45.60
CA LEU A 603 -15.22 33.51 46.75
C LEU A 603 -14.51 34.00 48.01
N ASN A 604 -15.21 34.75 48.85
CA ASN A 604 -14.76 35.05 50.21
C ASN A 604 -15.14 33.91 51.19
N GLU A 605 -14.80 34.09 52.47
CA GLU A 605 -15.10 33.14 53.56
C GLU A 605 -16.61 32.90 53.78
N ASP A 606 -17.48 33.79 53.29
CA ASP A 606 -18.95 33.67 53.33
C ASP A 606 -19.53 32.95 52.09
N GLY A 607 -18.70 32.56 51.12
CA GLY A 607 -19.12 31.96 49.85
C GLY A 607 -19.70 32.96 48.85
N GLN A 608 -19.52 34.27 49.08
CA GLN A 608 -19.96 35.34 48.17
C GLN A 608 -18.91 35.57 47.08
N GLU A 609 -19.38 35.77 45.84
CA GLU A 609 -18.53 36.16 44.71
C GLU A 609 -18.03 37.61 44.87
N ILE A 610 -16.71 37.77 44.88
CA ILE A 610 -16.03 39.06 45.13
C ILE A 610 -15.30 39.62 43.90
N ALA A 611 -15.28 38.86 42.80
CA ALA A 611 -14.86 39.31 41.48
C ALA A 611 -15.61 38.53 40.40
N PRO A 612 -15.85 39.11 39.20
CA PRO A 612 -16.56 38.41 38.13
C PRO A 612 -15.90 37.09 37.76
N SER A 613 -16.74 36.06 37.65
CA SER A 613 -16.36 34.74 37.17
C SER A 613 -15.85 34.77 35.74
N GLU A 614 -14.92 33.85 35.44
CA GLU A 614 -14.36 33.68 34.10
C GLU A 614 -14.82 32.34 33.50
N ILE A 615 -15.04 32.34 32.19
CA ILE A 615 -15.42 31.14 31.45
C ILE A 615 -14.28 30.85 30.48
N LEU A 616 -13.59 29.74 30.71
CA LEU A 616 -12.63 29.21 29.75
C LEU A 616 -13.35 28.19 28.88
N ASN A 617 -13.07 28.24 27.57
CA ASN A 617 -13.57 27.27 26.60
C ASN A 617 -12.38 26.60 25.94
N GLY A 618 -12.51 25.31 25.63
CA GLY A 618 -11.48 24.54 24.97
C GLY A 618 -12.01 23.18 24.54
N LYS A 619 -11.24 22.50 23.71
CA LYS A 619 -11.54 21.13 23.27
C LYS A 619 -11.26 20.15 24.40
N ILE A 620 -11.92 19.00 24.39
CA ILE A 620 -11.62 17.91 25.33
C ILE A 620 -10.12 17.59 25.31
N SER A 621 -9.53 17.37 26.50
CA SER A 621 -8.10 17.14 26.74
C SER A 621 -7.18 18.34 26.48
N GLN A 622 -7.70 19.49 26.04
CA GLN A 622 -6.90 20.72 25.95
C GLN A 622 -6.53 21.18 27.38
N PRO A 623 -5.27 21.55 27.65
CA PRO A 623 -4.88 22.04 28.97
C PRO A 623 -5.44 23.44 29.20
N TYR A 624 -5.87 23.71 30.43
CA TYR A 624 -6.16 25.05 30.91
C TYR A 624 -5.27 25.38 32.12
N GLN A 625 -5.04 26.67 32.28
CA GLN A 625 -4.40 27.24 33.45
C GLN A 625 -5.17 28.49 33.84
N THR A 626 -5.46 28.61 35.13
CA THR A 626 -6.12 29.77 35.72
C THR A 626 -5.16 30.46 36.68
N GLU A 627 -5.35 31.76 36.86
CA GLU A 627 -4.57 32.56 37.81
C GLU A 627 -5.47 33.21 38.85
N ALA A 628 -4.91 33.39 40.05
CA ALA A 628 -5.58 34.15 41.09
C ALA A 628 -5.61 35.64 40.71
N LYS A 629 -6.72 36.30 41.01
CA LYS A 629 -6.83 37.76 40.88
C LYS A 629 -6.29 38.46 42.13
N GLU A 630 -5.66 39.60 41.93
CA GLU A 630 -5.44 40.58 42.99
C GLU A 630 -6.75 41.34 43.24
N ILE A 631 -7.38 41.08 44.39
CA ILE A 631 -8.68 41.68 44.75
C ILE A 631 -8.47 42.60 45.95
N PRO A 632 -8.70 43.93 45.83
CA PRO A 632 -8.51 44.87 46.94
C PRO A 632 -9.28 44.47 48.20
N GLY A 633 -8.61 44.51 49.35
CA GLY A 633 -9.18 44.13 50.65
C GLY A 633 -9.11 42.63 50.94
N TYR A 634 -8.73 41.80 49.98
CA TYR A 634 -8.67 40.34 50.13
C TYR A 634 -7.25 39.80 49.92
N THR A 635 -6.96 38.62 50.46
CA THR A 635 -5.74 37.86 50.18
C THR A 635 -6.09 36.42 49.88
N LEU A 636 -5.45 35.86 48.84
CA LEU A 636 -5.64 34.46 48.48
C LEU A 636 -5.23 33.56 49.63
N THR A 637 -6.11 32.63 50.02
CA THR A 637 -5.80 31.63 51.05
C THR A 637 -4.82 30.58 50.53
N ALA A 638 -5.16 29.96 49.40
CA ALA A 638 -4.33 29.03 48.65
C ALA A 638 -4.85 28.89 47.21
N ALA A 639 -3.95 28.57 46.28
CA ALA A 639 -4.36 28.19 44.93
C ALA A 639 -5.07 26.82 44.96
N PRO A 640 -6.21 26.65 44.26
CA PRO A 640 -6.92 25.38 44.23
C PRO A 640 -6.10 24.33 43.45
N PRO A 641 -6.20 23.03 43.81
CA PRO A 641 -5.43 21.97 43.17
C PRO A 641 -5.79 21.77 41.69
N ASN A 642 -7.01 22.17 41.28
CA ASN A 642 -7.47 22.15 39.89
C ASN A 642 -7.29 23.50 39.16
N ALA A 643 -6.42 24.40 39.65
CA ALA A 643 -6.05 25.63 38.92
C ALA A 643 -5.40 25.34 37.55
N THR A 644 -4.82 24.15 37.42
CA THR A 644 -4.36 23.59 36.15
C THR A 644 -5.05 22.26 35.94
N GLY A 645 -5.48 21.99 34.71
CA GLY A 645 -6.14 20.75 34.35
C GLY A 645 -6.35 20.67 32.85
N THR A 646 -7.20 19.77 32.42
CA THR A 646 -7.66 19.68 31.03
C THR A 646 -9.17 19.81 30.97
N PHE A 647 -9.69 20.37 29.87
CA PHE A 647 -11.12 20.38 29.60
C PHE A 647 -11.64 18.95 29.45
N SER A 648 -12.85 18.71 29.93
CA SER A 648 -13.51 17.40 29.88
C SER A 648 -14.91 17.50 29.30
N SER A 649 -15.58 16.37 29.10
CA SER A 649 -17.01 16.33 28.74
C SER A 649 -17.93 16.73 29.91
N GLU A 650 -17.39 16.88 31.12
CA GLU A 650 -18.10 17.37 32.29
C GLU A 650 -17.67 18.79 32.65
N GLY A 651 -18.63 19.63 33.05
CA GLY A 651 -18.36 21.00 33.49
C GLY A 651 -17.51 21.02 34.75
N GLN A 652 -16.48 21.88 34.76
CA GLN A 652 -15.55 21.99 35.88
C GLN A 652 -15.65 23.38 36.52
N THR A 653 -15.49 23.45 37.85
CA THR A 653 -15.44 24.72 38.58
C THR A 653 -14.13 24.85 39.35
N VAL A 654 -13.40 25.92 39.07
CA VAL A 654 -12.18 26.30 39.81
C VAL A 654 -12.57 27.40 40.78
N VAL A 655 -12.36 27.17 42.09
CA VAL A 655 -12.73 28.11 43.15
C VAL A 655 -11.47 28.65 43.82
N TYR A 656 -11.21 29.94 43.67
CA TYR A 656 -10.19 30.65 44.45
C TYR A 656 -10.83 31.23 45.71
N ASN A 657 -10.41 30.76 46.88
CA ASN A 657 -10.91 31.23 48.17
C ASN A 657 -10.03 32.34 48.73
N TYR A 658 -10.65 33.43 49.16
CA TYR A 658 -9.99 34.61 49.68
C TYR A 658 -10.36 34.89 51.13
N GLN A 659 -9.37 35.32 51.90
CA GLN A 659 -9.52 35.83 53.24
C GLN A 659 -9.60 37.36 53.20
N GLY A 660 -10.60 37.92 53.87
CA GLY A 660 -10.79 39.37 53.94
C GLY A 660 -9.86 40.05 54.95
N HIS A 661 -9.74 41.37 54.83
CA HIS A 661 -9.01 42.23 55.75
C HIS A 661 -9.87 43.35 56.33
N LEU A 662 -9.49 43.74 57.54
CA LEU A 662 -9.91 44.99 58.16
C LEU A 662 -8.89 46.08 57.84
N SER A 663 -9.32 47.16 57.22
CA SER A 663 -8.42 48.24 56.79
C SER A 663 -9.11 49.60 56.80
N PHE A 664 -8.31 50.67 56.80
CA PHE A 664 -8.82 52.01 56.54
C PHE A 664 -8.93 52.24 55.03
N SER A 665 -10.10 52.62 54.53
CA SER A 665 -10.23 53.21 53.20
C SER A 665 -9.60 54.61 53.18
N THR A 666 -9.90 55.42 54.21
CA THR A 666 -9.37 56.79 54.38
C THR A 666 -9.23 57.13 55.86
N VAL A 667 -8.28 58.01 56.18
CA VAL A 667 -8.06 58.55 57.53
C VAL A 667 -7.64 60.01 57.41
N PRO A 668 -8.26 60.97 58.12
CA PRO A 668 -7.89 62.39 58.06
C PRO A 668 -6.43 62.59 58.41
N THR A 669 -5.69 63.30 57.54
CA THR A 669 -4.32 63.74 57.86
C THR A 669 -4.33 65.10 58.55
N LYS A 670 -5.45 65.83 58.45
CA LYS A 670 -5.62 67.14 59.08
C LYS A 670 -7.05 67.34 59.58
N ILE A 671 -7.15 67.62 60.88
CA ILE A 671 -8.40 68.02 61.55
C ILE A 671 -8.19 69.42 62.12
N SER A 672 -9.08 70.35 61.78
CA SER A 672 -9.08 71.72 62.29
C SER A 672 -10.26 71.92 63.22
N PHE A 673 -10.00 72.50 64.38
CA PHE A 673 -11.04 73.00 65.29
C PHE A 673 -11.34 74.48 65.06
N GLY A 674 -10.67 75.13 64.09
CA GLY A 674 -10.86 76.54 63.75
C GLY A 674 -10.09 77.53 64.63
N THR A 675 -10.45 78.82 64.50
CA THR A 675 -9.84 79.91 65.26
C THR A 675 -10.83 80.48 66.25
N HIS A 676 -10.45 80.50 67.53
CA HIS A 676 -11.32 80.94 68.62
C HIS A 676 -10.66 82.03 69.47
N ALA A 677 -11.47 82.96 69.97
CA ALA A 677 -11.01 83.95 70.95
C ALA A 677 -10.81 83.28 72.32
N LEU A 678 -9.83 83.75 73.10
CA LEU A 678 -9.63 83.27 74.47
C LEU A 678 -10.88 83.56 75.32
N SER A 679 -11.39 82.54 76.00
CA SER A 679 -12.56 82.65 76.89
C SER A 679 -12.15 82.61 78.35
N SER A 680 -12.93 83.30 79.19
CA SER A 680 -12.86 83.24 80.66
C SER A 680 -13.81 82.20 81.26
N LYS A 681 -14.33 81.31 80.40
CA LYS A 681 -15.16 80.16 80.74
C LYS A 681 -14.57 78.92 80.10
N ASP A 682 -14.98 77.75 80.59
CA ASP A 682 -14.70 76.49 79.91
C ASP A 682 -15.47 76.50 78.58
N GLU A 683 -14.78 76.27 77.48
CA GLU A 683 -15.35 76.23 76.14
C GLU A 683 -15.07 74.88 75.49
N GLU A 684 -16.02 74.41 74.68
CA GLU A 684 -15.86 73.23 73.84
C GLU A 684 -15.92 73.62 72.37
N TYR A 685 -14.90 73.21 71.63
CA TYR A 685 -14.79 73.46 70.20
C TYR A 685 -14.98 72.15 69.43
N LYS A 686 -15.94 72.16 68.51
CA LYS A 686 -16.14 71.07 67.55
C LYS A 686 -15.15 71.17 66.40
N ILE A 687 -15.04 70.11 65.62
CA ILE A 687 -14.34 70.15 64.33
C ILE A 687 -14.99 71.22 63.44
N GLU A 688 -14.18 72.12 62.89
CA GLU A 688 -14.57 73.08 61.87
C GLU A 688 -14.42 72.48 60.47
N SER A 689 -13.31 71.77 60.22
CA SER A 689 -13.04 71.12 58.94
C SER A 689 -12.10 69.93 59.09
N LYS A 690 -12.32 68.89 58.29
CA LYS A 690 -11.38 67.78 58.05
C LYS A 690 -11.06 67.65 56.56
N ASP A 691 -9.87 67.15 56.24
CA ASP A 691 -9.44 66.95 54.85
C ASP A 691 -10.07 65.71 54.19
N GLN A 692 -10.37 64.69 54.98
CA GLN A 692 -11.06 63.47 54.55
C GLN A 692 -11.75 62.80 55.74
N ASP A 693 -12.65 61.86 55.45
CA ASP A 693 -13.33 61.09 56.48
C ASP A 693 -12.47 59.92 57.00
N ILE A 694 -12.80 59.42 58.20
CA ILE A 694 -12.42 58.11 58.67
C ILE A 694 -13.41 57.11 58.10
N ILE A 695 -12.96 56.36 57.10
CA ILE A 695 -13.74 55.32 56.46
C ILE A 695 -13.02 53.99 56.67
N VAL A 696 -13.73 53.02 57.21
CA VAL A 696 -13.24 51.67 57.46
C VAL A 696 -13.86 50.72 56.44
N LYS A 697 -13.02 49.87 55.86
CA LYS A 697 -13.44 48.75 55.03
C LYS A 697 -13.17 47.45 55.79
N ASP A 698 -14.22 46.68 56.03
CA ASP A 698 -14.09 45.32 56.54
C ASP A 698 -14.65 44.32 55.54
N THR A 699 -13.76 43.48 55.03
CA THR A 699 -14.06 42.46 54.02
C THR A 699 -14.04 41.04 54.59
N ARG A 700 -13.81 40.89 55.90
CA ARG A 700 -13.84 39.61 56.63
C ARG A 700 -15.27 39.10 56.77
N THR A 701 -15.40 37.83 57.19
CA THR A 701 -16.68 37.12 57.41
C THR A 701 -17.72 37.98 58.11
N LEU A 702 -18.97 37.95 57.61
CA LEU A 702 -20.08 38.62 58.29
C LEU A 702 -20.20 38.15 59.75
N GLY A 703 -20.34 39.12 60.67
CA GLY A 703 -20.30 38.88 62.11
C GLY A 703 -18.94 39.11 62.78
N SER A 704 -17.86 39.36 62.02
CA SER A 704 -16.58 39.79 62.60
C SER A 704 -16.74 41.10 63.39
N ASN A 705 -16.16 41.13 64.59
CA ASN A 705 -16.14 42.33 65.42
C ASN A 705 -14.85 43.13 65.16
N TRP A 706 -14.95 44.45 65.22
CA TRP A 706 -13.79 45.32 65.16
C TRP A 706 -13.95 46.56 66.00
N GLN A 707 -12.82 47.16 66.35
CA GLN A 707 -12.76 48.42 67.09
C GLN A 707 -11.82 49.41 66.42
N LEU A 708 -12.28 50.65 66.27
CA LEU A 708 -11.41 51.79 66.00
C LEU A 708 -10.95 52.38 67.33
N ARG A 709 -9.65 52.57 67.47
CA ARG A 709 -9.07 53.26 68.63
C ARG A 709 -8.27 54.48 68.20
N ALA A 710 -8.29 55.50 69.05
CA ALA A 710 -7.46 56.69 68.90
C ALA A 710 -6.51 56.83 70.08
N THR A 711 -5.27 57.18 69.77
CA THR A 711 -4.23 57.51 70.73
C THR A 711 -3.68 58.88 70.39
N LEU A 712 -3.67 59.80 71.35
CA LEU A 712 -2.96 61.08 71.16
C LEU A 712 -1.46 60.80 71.31
N THR A 713 -0.69 60.84 70.22
CA THR A 713 0.75 60.57 70.25
C THR A 713 1.56 61.82 70.54
N LYS A 714 1.05 62.99 70.12
CA LYS A 714 1.56 64.29 70.54
C LYS A 714 0.42 65.13 71.11
N PRO A 715 0.55 65.65 72.34
CA PRO A 715 -0.51 66.44 72.94
C PRO A 715 -0.65 67.78 72.22
N LEU A 716 -1.83 68.41 72.35
CA LEU A 716 -2.11 69.72 71.77
C LEU A 716 -1.18 70.77 72.39
N THR A 717 -0.13 71.13 71.67
CA THR A 717 0.95 72.01 72.13
C THR A 717 0.97 73.28 71.29
N GLY A 718 1.07 74.44 71.95
CA GLY A 718 1.19 75.73 71.29
C GLY A 718 2.54 75.88 70.59
N ASN A 719 2.52 76.24 69.30
CA ASN A 719 3.72 76.33 68.46
C ASN A 719 4.75 77.36 68.98
N LYS A 720 4.31 78.48 69.57
CA LYS A 720 5.20 79.55 70.07
C LYS A 720 5.49 79.43 71.56
N THR A 721 4.46 79.12 72.34
CA THR A 721 4.49 79.11 73.80
C THR A 721 4.98 77.79 74.38
N GLN A 722 4.91 76.70 73.60
CA GLN A 722 5.16 75.33 74.04
C GLN A 722 4.24 74.89 75.20
N HIS A 723 3.18 75.65 75.50
CA HIS A 723 2.18 75.28 76.49
C HIS A 723 1.33 74.12 75.96
N THR A 724 1.10 73.10 76.79
CA THR A 724 0.34 71.91 76.41
C THR A 724 -1.04 71.94 77.06
N LEU A 725 -2.09 71.79 76.26
CA LEU A 725 -3.45 71.62 76.77
C LEU A 725 -3.60 70.17 77.26
N SER A 726 -3.66 70.00 78.58
CA SER A 726 -3.73 68.68 79.22
C SER A 726 -5.16 68.15 79.20
N ASP A 727 -5.35 66.90 78.78
CA ASP A 727 -6.65 66.21 78.70
C ASP A 727 -7.72 67.03 77.94
N ALA A 728 -7.31 67.76 76.90
CA ALA A 728 -8.20 68.67 76.19
C ALA A 728 -8.97 68.00 75.04
N LEU A 729 -8.52 66.85 74.53
CA LEU A 729 -9.15 66.16 73.40
C LEU A 729 -10.11 65.07 73.89
N PHE A 730 -11.35 65.11 73.41
CA PHE A 730 -12.39 64.14 73.71
C PHE A 730 -13.07 63.67 72.44
N TYR A 731 -13.59 62.45 72.45
CA TYR A 731 -14.53 61.95 71.46
C TYR A 731 -15.93 61.89 72.07
N VAL A 732 -16.92 62.42 71.37
CA VAL A 732 -18.33 62.38 71.79
C VAL A 732 -19.12 61.54 70.81
N LYS A 733 -19.90 60.57 71.31
CA LYS A 733 -20.86 59.79 70.51
C LYS A 733 -22.11 59.49 71.33
N ASP A 734 -23.29 59.74 70.78
CA ASP A 734 -24.58 59.50 71.45
C ASP A 734 -24.66 60.09 72.88
N GLY A 735 -24.05 61.27 73.09
CA GLY A 735 -24.00 61.96 74.39
C GLY A 735 -23.04 61.35 75.42
N LYS A 736 -22.27 60.31 75.07
CA LYS A 736 -21.17 59.79 75.89
C LYS A 736 -19.86 60.45 75.47
N THR A 737 -19.05 60.84 76.46
CA THR A 737 -17.75 61.47 76.25
C THR A 737 -16.62 60.53 76.66
N VAL A 738 -15.68 60.29 75.75
CA VAL A 738 -14.48 59.48 75.96
C VAL A 738 -13.24 60.38 75.86
N PRO A 739 -12.42 60.52 76.90
CA PRO A 739 -11.19 61.30 76.82
C PRO A 739 -10.12 60.59 75.98
N ILE A 740 -9.40 61.35 75.15
CA ILE A 740 -8.28 60.86 74.34
C ILE A 740 -6.97 61.35 74.97
N HIS A 741 -6.35 60.48 75.77
CA HIS A 741 -5.14 60.83 76.51
C HIS A 741 -3.87 60.56 75.70
N THR A 742 -2.79 61.23 76.09
CA THR A 742 -1.48 61.03 75.50
C THR A 742 -0.98 59.60 75.77
N ASN A 743 -0.54 58.90 74.72
CA ASN A 743 -0.01 57.53 74.78
C ASN A 743 -0.96 56.49 75.39
N THR A 744 -2.26 56.76 75.45
CA THR A 744 -3.28 55.82 75.93
C THR A 744 -4.35 55.63 74.86
N SER A 745 -4.56 54.37 74.46
CA SER A 745 -5.52 54.01 73.41
C SER A 745 -6.95 54.02 73.96
N ALA A 746 -7.82 54.81 73.33
CA ALA A 746 -9.23 54.93 73.66
C ALA A 746 -10.10 54.38 72.53
N ILE A 747 -11.16 53.63 72.86
CA ILE A 747 -12.10 53.09 71.86
C ILE A 747 -13.02 54.22 71.38
N ILE A 748 -13.06 54.41 70.07
CA ILE A 748 -13.84 55.43 69.38
C ILE A 748 -15.07 54.80 68.74
N GLU A 749 -14.90 53.63 68.13
CA GLU A 749 -15.98 52.90 67.50
C GLU A 749 -15.85 51.41 67.84
N SER A 750 -16.99 50.75 68.04
CA SER A 750 -17.10 49.30 68.05
C SER A 750 -18.23 48.91 67.11
N ALA A 751 -17.93 48.03 66.16
CA ALA A 751 -18.91 47.64 65.15
C ALA A 751 -18.75 46.15 64.80
N VAL A 752 -19.82 45.63 64.22
CA VAL A 752 -19.91 44.26 63.69
C VAL A 752 -20.06 44.38 62.19
N THR A 753 -19.31 43.58 61.45
CA THR A 753 -19.37 43.56 59.99
C THR A 753 -20.66 42.91 59.55
N THR A 754 -21.59 43.75 59.08
CA THR A 754 -22.93 43.35 58.60
C THR A 754 -23.06 43.46 57.09
N THR A 755 -22.17 44.24 56.46
CA THR A 755 -22.01 44.41 55.02
C THR A 755 -20.54 44.63 54.71
N HIS A 756 -20.07 44.31 53.51
CA HIS A 756 -18.72 44.66 53.06
C HIS A 756 -18.61 46.07 52.47
N GLU A 757 -19.64 46.90 52.59
CA GLU A 757 -19.62 48.30 52.17
C GLU A 757 -18.79 49.17 53.13
N ASP A 758 -18.38 50.34 52.65
CA ASP A 758 -17.58 51.30 53.42
C ASP A 758 -18.35 51.80 54.65
N TYR A 759 -17.75 51.69 55.83
CA TYR A 759 -18.30 52.19 57.09
C TYR A 759 -17.67 53.55 57.42
N ASN A 760 -18.40 54.63 57.15
CA ASN A 760 -17.93 55.99 57.42
C ASN A 760 -18.26 56.41 58.85
N ILE A 761 -17.22 56.56 59.67
CA ILE A 761 -17.32 56.88 61.10
C ILE A 761 -17.44 58.39 61.32
N SER A 762 -16.88 59.20 60.42
CA SER A 762 -16.76 60.65 60.62
C SER A 762 -17.63 61.50 59.70
N HIS A 763 -18.57 60.90 58.97
CA HIS A 763 -19.34 61.57 57.92
C HIS A 763 -20.09 62.82 58.44
N ASP A 764 -20.51 62.81 59.70
CA ASP A 764 -21.33 63.86 60.31
C ASP A 764 -20.57 64.73 61.33
N TRP A 765 -19.28 64.47 61.59
CA TRP A 765 -18.51 65.14 62.65
C TRP A 765 -18.45 66.68 62.52
N GLU A 766 -18.66 67.23 61.32
CA GLU A 766 -18.72 68.68 61.06
C GLU A 766 -20.12 69.28 61.27
N THR A 767 -21.16 68.44 61.28
CA THR A 767 -22.57 68.88 61.27
C THR A 767 -23.35 68.44 62.50
N SER A 768 -22.92 67.40 63.20
CA SER A 768 -23.58 66.84 64.37
C SER A 768 -22.95 67.33 65.69
N ASN A 769 -23.42 66.79 66.81
CA ASN A 769 -22.80 66.99 68.12
C ASN A 769 -21.78 65.89 68.45
N ASP A 770 -21.63 64.89 67.59
CA ASP A 770 -20.73 63.76 67.73
C ASP A 770 -19.41 64.02 67.00
N GLY A 771 -18.37 63.25 67.32
CA GLY A 771 -17.02 63.44 66.80
C GLY A 771 -16.02 63.98 67.82
N LEU A 772 -14.83 64.35 67.35
CA LEU A 772 -13.80 64.92 68.21
C LEU A 772 -14.16 66.34 68.66
N LYS A 773 -13.82 66.66 69.90
CA LYS A 773 -13.95 68.00 70.48
C LYS A 773 -12.71 68.35 71.28
N VAL A 774 -12.39 69.64 71.29
CA VAL A 774 -11.38 70.20 72.18
C VAL A 774 -12.09 70.98 73.28
N SER A 775 -11.95 70.53 74.53
CA SER A 775 -12.41 71.26 75.71
C SER A 775 -11.24 72.03 76.31
N VAL A 776 -11.39 73.35 76.40
CA VAL A 776 -10.38 74.25 76.95
C VAL A 776 -10.92 74.85 78.24
N LYS A 777 -10.24 74.59 79.36
CA LYS A 777 -10.61 75.16 80.66
C LYS A 777 -10.32 76.67 80.68
N SER A 778 -11.15 77.39 81.42
CA SER A 778 -11.00 78.83 81.63
C SER A 778 -9.57 79.18 82.08
N GLY A 779 -8.87 79.96 81.26
CA GLY A 779 -7.52 80.44 81.55
C GLY A 779 -6.38 79.45 81.26
N ASP A 780 -6.65 78.28 80.69
CA ASP A 780 -5.62 77.28 80.35
C ASP A 780 -4.95 77.56 78.99
N ALA A 781 -5.71 77.97 77.97
CA ALA A 781 -5.13 78.32 76.68
C ALA A 781 -4.43 79.68 76.67
N LEU A 782 -3.28 79.74 75.97
CA LEU A 782 -2.55 80.95 75.63
C LEU A 782 -2.84 81.33 74.17
N ALA A 783 -2.62 82.60 73.80
CA ALA A 783 -2.78 83.05 72.42
C ALA A 783 -1.69 82.43 71.51
N ASP A 784 -2.00 81.30 70.90
CA ASP A 784 -1.07 80.51 70.09
C ASP A 784 -1.82 79.62 69.08
N GLN A 785 -1.07 79.01 68.15
CA GLN A 785 -1.57 77.93 67.30
C GLN A 785 -1.21 76.60 67.94
N TYR A 786 -2.23 75.84 68.37
CA TYR A 786 -2.06 74.53 68.95
C TYR A 786 -2.08 73.45 67.88
N SER A 787 -1.17 72.48 67.97
CA SER A 787 -1.16 71.30 67.12
C SER A 787 -0.83 70.04 67.93
N GLY A 788 -1.33 68.90 67.48
CA GLY A 788 -1.10 67.59 68.08
C GLY A 788 -1.21 66.51 67.01
N GLU A 789 -0.86 65.29 67.37
CA GLU A 789 -0.91 64.13 66.47
C GLU A 789 -1.75 63.03 67.10
N ILE A 790 -2.70 62.50 66.33
CA ILE A 790 -3.56 61.40 66.71
C ILE A 790 -3.16 60.20 65.84
N SER A 791 -2.94 59.05 66.48
CA SER A 791 -2.78 57.76 65.80
C SER A 791 -4.11 57.02 65.84
N TRP A 792 -4.50 56.46 64.70
CA TRP A 792 -5.70 55.66 64.54
C TRP A 792 -5.30 54.19 64.34
N GLU A 793 -5.91 53.30 65.11
CA GLU A 793 -5.59 51.87 65.09
C GLU A 793 -6.87 51.06 64.95
N LEU A 794 -6.89 50.14 63.99
CA LEU A 794 -7.96 49.15 63.83
C LEU A 794 -7.57 47.86 64.53
N TYR A 795 -8.49 47.36 65.36
CA TYR A 795 -8.32 46.09 66.07
C TYR A 795 -9.34 45.08 65.58
N ASP A 796 -8.85 43.92 65.18
CA ASP A 796 -9.62 42.69 65.11
C ASP A 796 -9.95 42.23 66.54
N VAL A 797 -11.24 42.06 66.85
CA VAL A 797 -11.70 41.67 68.18
C VAL A 797 -12.41 40.33 68.07
N VAL A 798 -11.92 39.32 68.77
CA VAL A 798 -12.62 38.04 68.90
C VAL A 798 -13.91 38.28 69.68
N ALA A 799 -15.02 37.69 69.24
CA ALA A 799 -16.28 37.76 69.99
C ALA A 799 -16.03 37.25 71.42
N ASN A 800 -16.40 38.02 72.44
CA ASN A 800 -16.59 37.44 73.76
C ASN A 800 -17.85 36.57 73.66
N ASP A 801 -17.69 35.25 73.64
CA ASP A 801 -18.78 34.30 73.89
C ASP A 801 -19.51 34.60 75.21
#